data_AF-A0A960FZ49-F1
#
_entry.id   AF-A0A960FZ49-F1
#
_cell.length_a   1.000
_cell.length_b   1.000
_cell.length_c   1.000
_cell.angle_alpha   90.00
_cell.angle_beta   90.00
_cell.angle_gamma   90.00
#
_symmetry.space_group_name_H-M   'P 1'
#
loop_
_entity.id
_entity.type
_entity.pdbx_description
1 polymer ?
#
loop_
_entity_poly.entity_id
_entity_poly.type
_entity_poly.pdbx_seq_one_letter_code
_entity_poly.pdbx_strand_id
1 'polypeptide(L)'
;MTVVAEETPAHHLNRRVERDIPRRRFVPGSGWTSHVPNILRTLMLIYAAFSAITAIFPALARSLSGVRAVMEVVFVPAPPNIAWAALLVIFGSALGKRKRSAWWFLVIILVLGMVESVGLLATESDLRVIESATLVTTAILVVVLLISRREFYAIVPRKNVIIALVTLVVGFAIAIPLGWALVEALPGSLARSDGLLYAADQVIGGLGSRDTLGIDGRPLRPVPFLLGTLGTLVYVAFGLALFRTRGNERLINGQDEVDLRVLLHEQGDRDSLGYFATRRDKSVMWSPSHKAAVTYRVVNGVSLASADPIGDPESWPPAIEAWLEEARHYGWAPAVMGASEVGAEAYVRAGLEALSLGDEAIIEFSQYTLDGRHMRAVRQAVHRLERDGYTTRVRRHRDIPADQMAEVIADADRWRDTDNERGFSMALGRLGDPLDGDCVLTEIFDAEGVRRGLLSFSPWGQRGISLDLMRRDPQAENGVMEMMVTATVNAGPVIGVDRLSLNFAVMRAIFEEGAKIGAGPVMRASRAFLMFASRWWQLESLYKSNEKYEPDWVPRFLLFERSGDLPRVGIAAGLAEGFVEKPRSPFAGRTRESLADGVDVSPVALWGPVAEQLAEQDAEEVAIAARRLPEQELVRRQKLDEMRERGFDPYAVDFQRDDMIGPIRERFADLEPDARTGETVRIAGRVMLNRITGKLVFAQVKDWTGQIQVMLSLAEVGQEVLDRWKHEVDLGDHVGVVGQVITSKRGELSVLATEFTITSKCLVPLPDKHAGLTDPEARTRQRYVDLIVNDSSREMVQVRSTAIRALRESLWSRGFLEVDTPMLQTVHGGANARPFITHINAYDMRMYLRIAPELFLKRL
;
A
#
# COMPACT_ATOMS: atom_id res chain seq x y z
N MET A 1 47.04 -17.34 -31.80
CA MET A 1 45.72 -17.99 -31.86
C MET A 1 44.93 -17.43 -30.71
N THR A 2 44.20 -16.36 -30.98
CA THR A 2 43.58 -15.48 -29.98
C THR A 2 42.11 -15.86 -29.93
N VAL A 3 41.65 -16.26 -28.75
CA VAL A 3 40.28 -16.71 -28.48
C VAL A 3 39.36 -15.49 -28.50
N VAL A 4 38.37 -15.55 -29.37
CA VAL A 4 37.26 -14.59 -29.48
C VAL A 4 36.24 -14.94 -28.40
N ALA A 5 35.93 -13.98 -27.54
CA ALA A 5 34.83 -14.07 -26.58
C ALA A 5 33.51 -13.72 -27.31
N GLU A 6 32.54 -14.64 -27.28
CA GLU A 6 31.16 -14.39 -27.70
C GLU A 6 30.43 -13.58 -26.62
N GLU A 7 29.93 -12.41 -27.01
CA GLU A 7 29.05 -11.55 -26.22
C GLU A 7 27.62 -12.10 -26.19
N THR A 8 27.02 -12.09 -25.00
CA THR A 8 25.65 -12.49 -24.67
C THR A 8 24.58 -11.62 -25.36
N PRO A 9 23.45 -12.17 -25.85
CA PRO A 9 22.45 -11.40 -26.59
C PRO A 9 21.48 -10.69 -25.63
N ALA A 10 21.93 -9.63 -24.95
CA ALA A 10 21.08 -8.80 -24.08
C ALA A 10 20.83 -7.37 -24.63
N HIS A 11 21.34 -7.02 -25.81
CA HIS A 11 21.42 -5.61 -26.24
C HIS A 11 20.51 -5.15 -27.39
N HIS A 12 19.58 -5.97 -27.90
CA HIS A 12 18.83 -5.64 -29.13
C HIS A 12 17.36 -5.21 -29.01
N LEU A 13 16.87 -4.79 -27.84
CA LEU A 13 15.51 -4.21 -27.68
C LEU A 13 15.46 -2.67 -27.58
N ASN A 14 16.57 -1.96 -27.80
CA ASN A 14 16.64 -0.50 -27.69
C ASN A 14 16.16 0.24 -28.97
N ARG A 15 14.91 0.04 -29.40
CA ARG A 15 14.18 1.10 -30.12
C ARG A 15 13.25 1.80 -29.13
N ARG A 16 13.89 2.54 -28.21
CA ARG A 16 13.20 3.50 -27.33
C ARG A 16 12.58 4.57 -28.21
N VAL A 17 11.24 4.60 -28.28
CA VAL A 17 10.51 5.81 -28.67
C VAL A 17 11.05 6.92 -27.77
N GLU A 18 11.68 7.95 -28.36
CA GLU A 18 12.12 9.14 -27.63
C GLU A 18 10.92 9.65 -26.82
N ARG A 19 10.90 9.33 -25.53
CA ARG A 19 10.00 9.94 -24.57
C ARG A 19 10.40 11.40 -24.57
N ASP A 20 9.52 12.24 -25.09
CA ASP A 20 9.67 13.69 -25.16
C ASP A 20 9.60 14.26 -23.72
N ILE A 21 10.57 13.87 -22.89
CA ILE A 21 10.86 14.47 -21.60
C ILE A 21 11.21 15.91 -21.97
N PRO A 22 10.53 16.93 -21.40
CA PRO A 22 10.90 18.31 -21.67
C PRO A 22 12.40 18.45 -21.40
N ARG A 23 13.20 18.71 -22.45
CA ARG A 23 14.68 18.77 -22.41
C ARG A 23 15.26 19.84 -21.45
N ARG A 24 14.41 20.50 -20.64
CA ARG A 24 14.78 21.50 -19.66
C ARG A 24 14.21 21.11 -18.30
N ARG A 25 15.10 20.65 -17.42
CA ARG A 25 14.87 20.52 -15.98
C ARG A 25 14.32 21.84 -15.44
N PHE A 26 13.13 21.82 -14.85
CA PHE A 26 12.45 23.03 -14.40
C PHE A 26 12.57 23.14 -12.89
N VAL A 27 13.50 23.98 -12.43
CA VAL A 27 13.65 24.33 -11.02
C VAL A 27 12.85 25.61 -10.76
N PRO A 28 11.82 25.59 -9.89
CA PRO A 28 11.14 26.81 -9.46
C PRO A 28 12.17 27.81 -8.90
N GLY A 29 12.09 29.07 -9.29
CA GLY A 29 12.97 30.10 -8.74
C GLY A 29 12.71 30.27 -7.24
N SER A 30 13.76 30.36 -6.41
CA SER A 30 13.64 30.66 -4.98
C SER A 30 13.58 32.17 -4.67
N GLY A 31 13.62 33.03 -5.69
CA GLY A 31 13.58 34.49 -5.56
C GLY A 31 12.18 35.09 -5.48
N TRP A 32 12.10 36.42 -5.36
CA TRP A 32 10.83 37.16 -5.27
C TRP A 32 9.89 36.93 -6.47
N THR A 33 10.44 36.61 -7.65
CA THR A 33 9.67 36.34 -8.87
C THR A 33 8.67 35.20 -8.70
N SER A 34 8.98 34.20 -7.88
CA SER A 34 8.12 33.04 -7.64
C SER A 34 6.80 33.38 -6.95
N HIS A 35 6.73 34.53 -6.28
CA HIS A 35 5.53 35.03 -5.61
C HIS A 35 4.60 35.79 -6.58
N VAL A 36 5.11 36.28 -7.70
CA VAL A 36 4.35 37.10 -8.67
C VAL A 36 3.06 36.43 -9.15
N PRO A 37 3.04 35.14 -9.55
CA PRO A 37 1.80 34.50 -9.98
C PRO A 37 0.71 34.45 -8.89
N ASN A 38 1.12 34.25 -7.63
CA ASN A 38 0.19 34.22 -6.50
C ASN A 38 -0.33 35.62 -6.16
N ILE A 39 0.54 36.64 -6.20
CA ILE A 39 0.14 38.05 -6.01
C ILE A 39 -0.88 38.46 -7.08
N LEU A 40 -0.61 38.16 -8.35
CA LEU A 40 -1.50 38.48 -9.47
C LEU A 40 -2.84 37.73 -9.37
N ARG A 41 -2.83 36.47 -8.95
CA ARG A 41 -4.06 35.73 -8.64
C ARG A 41 -4.88 36.46 -7.58
N THR A 42 -4.26 36.82 -6.46
CA THR A 42 -4.94 37.49 -5.35
C THR A 42 -5.51 38.84 -5.77
N LEU A 43 -4.73 39.64 -6.50
CA LEU A 43 -5.20 40.92 -7.06
C LEU A 43 -6.39 40.72 -7.99
N MET A 44 -6.33 39.77 -8.93
CA MET A 44 -7.45 39.45 -9.82
C MET A 44 -8.72 39.04 -9.06
N LEU A 45 -8.58 38.27 -7.97
CA LEU A 45 -9.72 37.88 -7.13
C LEU A 45 -10.31 39.06 -6.34
N ILE A 46 -9.47 39.99 -5.87
CA ILE A 46 -9.93 41.23 -5.23
C ILE A 46 -10.72 42.08 -6.23
N TYR A 47 -10.23 42.23 -7.46
CA TYR A 47 -10.89 43.00 -8.51
C TYR A 47 -12.21 42.33 -8.96
N ALA A 48 -12.22 41.00 -9.02
CA ALA A 48 -13.42 40.23 -9.28
C ALA A 48 -14.47 40.44 -8.18
N ALA A 49 -14.08 40.33 -6.91
CA ALA A 49 -14.97 40.54 -5.78
C ALA A 49 -15.54 41.97 -5.77
N PHE A 50 -14.69 42.98 -6.01
CA PHE A 50 -15.13 44.36 -6.14
C PHE A 50 -16.16 44.54 -7.26
N SER A 51 -15.88 44.00 -8.45
CA SER A 51 -16.77 44.06 -9.62
C SER A 51 -18.12 43.37 -9.36
N ALA A 52 -18.11 42.19 -8.72
CA ALA A 52 -19.32 41.45 -8.37
C ALA A 52 -20.16 42.16 -7.30
N ILE A 53 -19.54 42.63 -6.21
CA ILE A 53 -20.25 43.32 -5.12
C ILE A 53 -20.87 44.63 -5.63
N THR A 54 -20.12 45.42 -6.40
CA THR A 54 -20.62 46.68 -6.95
C THR A 54 -21.69 46.47 -8.04
N ALA A 55 -21.65 45.35 -8.77
CA ALA A 55 -22.75 44.95 -9.67
C ALA A 55 -24.04 44.62 -8.92
N ILE A 56 -23.95 43.89 -7.81
CA ILE A 56 -25.10 43.46 -6.99
C ILE A 56 -25.69 44.63 -6.19
N PHE A 57 -24.84 45.55 -5.73
CA PHE A 57 -25.24 46.69 -4.90
C PHE A 57 -24.93 48.04 -5.60
N PRO A 58 -25.80 48.53 -6.50
CA PRO A 58 -25.57 49.77 -7.25
C PRO A 58 -25.40 51.03 -6.38
N ALA A 59 -25.94 51.04 -5.16
CA ALA A 59 -25.70 52.12 -4.20
C ALA A 59 -24.24 52.15 -3.74
N LEU A 60 -23.65 50.98 -3.54
CA LEU A 60 -22.24 50.84 -3.17
C LEU A 60 -21.32 51.20 -4.35
N ALA A 61 -21.70 50.84 -5.58
CA ALA A 61 -20.95 51.23 -6.78
C ALA A 61 -20.76 52.74 -6.92
N ARG A 62 -21.77 53.54 -6.52
CA ARG A 62 -21.66 55.01 -6.50
C ARG A 62 -20.76 55.52 -5.38
N SER A 63 -20.86 54.91 -4.19
CA SER A 63 -20.05 55.29 -3.02
C SER A 63 -18.57 54.96 -3.21
N LEU A 64 -18.27 53.85 -3.89
CA LEU A 64 -16.91 53.35 -4.13
C LEU A 64 -16.35 53.77 -5.50
N SER A 65 -16.92 54.77 -6.17
CA SER A 65 -16.45 55.23 -7.48
C SER A 65 -14.99 55.72 -7.45
N GLY A 66 -14.59 56.41 -6.37
CA GLY A 66 -13.19 56.82 -6.18
C GLY A 66 -12.24 55.62 -5.97
N VAL A 67 -12.69 54.59 -5.26
CA VAL A 67 -11.93 53.34 -5.09
C VAL A 67 -11.77 52.63 -6.43
N ARG A 68 -12.84 52.58 -7.23
CA ARG A 68 -12.81 52.03 -8.59
C ARG A 68 -11.79 52.76 -9.46
N ALA A 69 -11.80 54.09 -9.48
CA ALA A 69 -10.85 54.88 -10.27
C ALA A 69 -9.39 54.57 -9.90
N VAL A 70 -9.08 54.42 -8.60
CA VAL A 70 -7.74 54.00 -8.16
C VAL A 70 -7.41 52.58 -8.64
N MET A 71 -8.35 51.64 -8.57
CA MET A 71 -8.14 50.28 -9.05
C MET A 71 -7.86 50.24 -10.56
N GLU A 72 -8.61 51.02 -11.36
CA GLU A 72 -8.43 51.13 -12.81
C GLU A 72 -7.04 51.68 -13.17
N VAL A 73 -6.53 52.66 -12.42
CA VAL A 73 -5.16 53.19 -12.59
C VAL A 73 -4.10 52.15 -12.20
N VAL A 74 -4.34 51.33 -11.18
CA VAL A 74 -3.29 50.46 -10.61
C VAL A 74 -3.08 49.17 -11.40
N PHE A 75 -4.12 48.58 -12.00
CA PHE A 75 -4.01 47.23 -12.56
C PHE A 75 -4.84 46.98 -13.83
N VAL A 76 -6.15 46.73 -13.68
CA VAL A 76 -7.07 46.42 -14.78
C VAL A 76 -8.46 46.98 -14.48
N PRO A 77 -9.31 47.20 -15.50
CA PRO A 77 -10.68 47.64 -15.30
C PRO A 77 -11.47 46.77 -14.31
N ALA A 78 -12.25 47.41 -13.45
CA ALA A 78 -13.14 46.75 -12.48
C ALA A 78 -14.59 47.29 -12.58
N PRO A 79 -15.23 47.21 -13.76
CA PRO A 79 -16.62 47.64 -13.93
C PRO A 79 -17.57 46.88 -13.00
N PRO A 80 -18.68 47.50 -12.56
CA PRO A 80 -19.72 46.85 -11.75
C PRO A 80 -20.53 45.86 -12.59
N ASN A 81 -19.89 44.76 -13.01
CA ASN A 81 -20.46 43.73 -13.87
C ASN A 81 -20.03 42.34 -13.38
N ILE A 82 -21.02 41.45 -13.16
CA ILE A 82 -20.78 40.07 -12.70
C ILE A 82 -20.13 39.18 -13.77
N ALA A 83 -20.36 39.43 -15.06
CA ALA A 83 -19.69 38.73 -16.15
C ALA A 83 -18.19 39.03 -16.16
N TRP A 84 -17.82 40.30 -16.00
CA TRP A 84 -16.43 40.71 -15.88
C TRP A 84 -15.77 40.12 -14.63
N ALA A 85 -16.48 40.11 -13.50
CA ALA A 85 -16.01 39.43 -12.29
C ALA A 85 -15.70 37.95 -12.55
N ALA A 86 -16.57 37.23 -13.27
CA ALA A 86 -16.34 35.83 -13.62
C ALA A 86 -15.11 35.64 -14.53
N LEU A 87 -14.91 36.54 -15.50
CA LEU A 87 -13.71 36.55 -16.35
C LEU A 87 -12.43 36.75 -15.52
N LEU A 88 -12.43 37.71 -14.59
CA LEU A 88 -11.29 37.97 -13.69
C LEU A 88 -10.99 36.78 -12.78
N VAL A 89 -12.02 36.05 -12.28
CA VAL A 89 -11.82 34.79 -11.54
C VAL A 89 -11.13 33.74 -12.40
N ILE A 90 -11.56 33.58 -13.66
CA ILE A 90 -10.97 32.62 -14.61
C ILE A 90 -9.50 32.98 -14.87
N PHE A 91 -9.21 34.25 -15.16
CA PHE A 91 -7.84 34.71 -15.40
C PHE A 91 -6.96 34.60 -14.16
N GLY A 92 -7.44 35.01 -12.99
CA GLY A 92 -6.73 34.86 -11.72
C GLY A 92 -6.40 33.40 -11.41
N SER A 93 -7.33 32.48 -11.68
CA SER A 93 -7.10 31.04 -11.56
C SER A 93 -6.04 30.54 -12.54
N ALA A 94 -6.05 31.00 -13.79
CA ALA A 94 -5.05 30.62 -14.79
C ALA A 94 -3.64 31.15 -14.47
N LEU A 95 -3.53 32.38 -13.98
CA LEU A 95 -2.28 33.00 -13.53
C LEU A 95 -1.73 32.29 -12.29
N GLY A 96 -2.57 31.98 -11.31
CA GLY A 96 -2.18 31.20 -10.14
C GLY A 96 -1.71 29.77 -10.49
N LYS A 97 -2.30 29.18 -11.54
CA LYS A 97 -1.84 27.91 -12.15
C LYS A 97 -0.64 28.09 -13.08
N ARG A 98 -0.04 29.28 -13.11
CA ARG A 98 1.20 29.60 -13.84
C ARG A 98 1.10 29.33 -15.35
N LYS A 99 -0.09 29.51 -15.93
CA LYS A 99 -0.34 29.25 -17.36
C LYS A 99 0.30 30.33 -18.24
N ARG A 100 1.13 29.89 -19.20
CA ARG A 100 1.77 30.75 -20.20
C ARG A 100 0.78 31.54 -21.04
N SER A 101 -0.36 30.94 -21.39
CA SER A 101 -1.40 31.61 -22.18
C SER A 101 -2.04 32.77 -21.42
N ALA A 102 -2.24 32.64 -20.11
CA ALA A 102 -2.81 33.69 -19.27
C ALA A 102 -1.83 34.85 -19.05
N TRP A 103 -0.54 34.53 -18.90
CA TRP A 103 0.52 35.53 -18.88
C TRP A 103 0.57 36.32 -20.19
N TRP A 104 0.59 35.65 -21.35
CA TRP A 104 0.55 36.31 -22.66
C TRP A 104 -0.67 37.21 -22.81
N PHE A 105 -1.86 36.70 -22.47
CA PHE A 105 -3.09 37.47 -22.56
C PHE A 105 -3.06 38.71 -21.65
N LEU A 106 -2.59 38.58 -20.41
CA LEU A 106 -2.47 39.72 -19.50
C LEU A 106 -1.48 40.75 -20.04
N VAL A 107 -0.32 40.33 -20.53
CA VAL A 107 0.66 41.24 -21.15
C VAL A 107 0.04 41.95 -22.35
N ILE A 108 -0.68 41.24 -23.22
CA ILE A 108 -1.36 41.83 -24.39
C ILE A 108 -2.40 42.87 -23.95
N ILE A 109 -3.25 42.55 -22.98
CA ILE A 109 -4.26 43.51 -22.47
C ILE A 109 -3.59 44.76 -21.89
N LEU A 110 -2.55 44.58 -21.08
CA LEU A 110 -1.86 45.72 -20.48
C LEU A 110 -1.17 46.59 -21.55
N VAL A 111 -0.56 45.97 -22.56
CA VAL A 111 0.03 46.70 -23.69
C VAL A 111 -1.02 47.43 -24.52
N LEU A 112 -2.19 46.82 -24.78
CA LEU A 112 -3.30 47.50 -25.44
C LEU A 112 -3.82 48.68 -24.62
N GLY A 113 -3.95 48.52 -23.30
CA GLY A 113 -4.30 49.61 -22.38
C GLY A 113 -3.27 50.74 -22.39
N MET A 114 -1.96 50.44 -22.47
CA MET A 114 -0.93 51.48 -22.65
C MET A 114 -1.12 52.25 -23.96
N VAL A 115 -1.46 51.56 -25.06
CA VAL A 115 -1.72 52.22 -26.36
C VAL A 115 -2.94 53.13 -26.28
N GLU A 116 -4.01 52.67 -25.61
CA GLU A 116 -5.20 53.47 -25.35
C GLU A 116 -4.89 54.72 -24.53
N SER A 117 -4.19 54.58 -23.40
CA SER A 117 -3.77 55.73 -22.57
C SER A 117 -2.90 56.73 -23.33
N VAL A 118 -1.99 56.26 -24.21
CA VAL A 118 -1.20 57.16 -25.08
C VAL A 118 -2.09 57.91 -26.07
N GLY A 119 -3.08 57.23 -26.66
CA GLY A 119 -4.07 57.86 -27.53
C GLY A 119 -4.88 58.93 -26.82
N LEU A 120 -5.41 58.63 -25.63
CA LEU A 120 -6.17 59.56 -24.80
C LEU A 120 -5.33 60.76 -24.36
N LEU A 121 -4.06 60.55 -23.99
CA LEU A 121 -3.12 61.64 -23.67
C LEU A 121 -2.89 62.60 -24.85
N ALA A 122 -2.98 62.09 -26.08
CA ALA A 122 -2.81 62.88 -27.30
C ALA A 122 -4.07 63.67 -27.68
N THR A 123 -5.27 63.21 -27.30
CA THR A 123 -6.55 63.80 -27.73
C THR A 123 -7.26 64.60 -26.63
N GLU A 124 -7.11 64.24 -25.36
CA GLU A 124 -7.88 64.82 -24.24
C GLU A 124 -6.97 65.44 -23.18
N SER A 125 -7.07 66.77 -23.02
CA SER A 125 -6.26 67.54 -22.07
C SER A 125 -6.62 67.28 -20.60
N ASP A 126 -7.89 66.95 -20.35
CA ASP A 126 -8.46 66.99 -19.00
C ASP A 126 -8.15 65.70 -18.21
N LEU A 127 -7.77 64.62 -18.90
CA LEU A 127 -7.45 63.33 -18.30
C LEU A 127 -5.94 63.10 -18.12
N ARG A 128 -5.08 64.07 -18.46
CA ARG A 128 -3.63 63.90 -18.54
C ARG A 128 -2.97 63.34 -17.29
N VAL A 129 -3.37 63.79 -16.10
CA VAL A 129 -2.76 63.33 -14.84
C VAL A 129 -3.10 61.87 -14.57
N ILE A 130 -4.35 61.46 -14.81
CA ILE A 130 -4.84 60.11 -14.57
C ILE A 130 -4.23 59.15 -15.60
N GLU A 131 -4.31 59.49 -16.89
CA GLU A 131 -3.76 58.65 -17.96
C GLU A 131 -2.22 58.52 -17.88
N SER A 132 -1.51 59.56 -17.44
CA SER A 132 -0.07 59.46 -17.18
C SER A 132 0.24 58.50 -16.03
N ALA A 133 -0.56 58.54 -14.96
CA ALA A 133 -0.40 57.62 -13.83
C ALA A 133 -0.69 56.18 -14.25
N THR A 134 -1.78 55.93 -14.99
CA THR A 134 -2.14 54.63 -15.56
C THR A 134 -1.04 54.09 -16.47
N LEU A 135 -0.51 54.92 -17.37
CA LEU A 135 0.57 54.51 -18.27
C LEU A 135 1.82 54.05 -17.51
N VAL A 136 2.21 54.77 -16.45
CA VAL A 136 3.39 54.45 -15.62
C VAL A 136 3.18 53.16 -14.82
N THR A 137 2.04 53.01 -14.14
CA THR A 137 1.72 51.81 -13.36
C THR A 137 1.64 50.57 -14.26
N THR A 138 0.97 50.68 -15.41
CA THR A 138 0.88 49.59 -16.40
C THR A 138 2.26 49.23 -16.96
N ALA A 139 3.12 50.21 -17.26
CA ALA A 139 4.48 49.96 -17.72
C ALA A 139 5.31 49.19 -16.68
N ILE A 140 5.25 49.58 -15.40
CA ILE A 140 5.92 48.88 -14.30
C ILE A 140 5.44 47.42 -14.22
N LEU A 141 4.12 47.21 -14.31
CA LEU A 141 3.52 45.89 -14.26
C LEU A 141 3.95 45.00 -15.43
N VAL A 142 4.01 45.54 -16.65
CA VAL A 142 4.53 44.82 -17.83
C VAL A 142 6.00 44.43 -17.60
N VAL A 143 6.84 45.32 -17.07
CA VAL A 143 8.24 45.00 -16.73
C VAL A 143 8.33 43.87 -15.71
N VAL A 144 7.52 43.92 -14.64
CA VAL A 144 7.45 42.84 -13.62
C VAL A 144 7.01 41.51 -14.26
N LEU A 145 6.03 41.53 -15.17
CA LEU A 145 5.58 40.34 -15.90
C LEU A 145 6.66 39.79 -16.84
N LEU A 146 7.44 40.64 -17.50
CA LEU A 146 8.53 40.23 -18.37
C LEU A 146 9.70 39.61 -17.59
N ILE A 147 10.05 40.17 -16.43
CA ILE A 147 11.07 39.61 -15.53
C ILE A 147 10.63 38.26 -14.98
N SER A 148 9.36 38.14 -14.58
CA SER A 148 8.78 36.90 -14.04
C SER A 148 8.33 35.88 -15.10
N ARG A 149 8.63 36.08 -16.40
CA ARG A 149 8.17 35.21 -17.50
C ARG A 149 8.48 33.72 -17.32
N ARG A 150 9.56 33.38 -16.62
CA ARG A 150 9.97 31.98 -16.39
C ARG A 150 9.08 31.27 -15.37
N GLU A 151 8.37 32.02 -14.53
CA GLU A 151 7.47 31.52 -13.50
C GLU A 151 6.12 31.06 -14.07
N PHE A 152 5.79 31.48 -15.30
CA PHE A 152 4.65 31.03 -16.06
C PHE A 152 5.13 29.97 -17.06
N TYR A 153 5.10 28.71 -16.64
CA TYR A 153 5.60 27.59 -17.44
C TYR A 153 4.51 26.66 -17.95
N ALA A 154 3.34 26.63 -17.30
CA ALA A 154 2.30 25.67 -17.61
C ALA A 154 1.68 25.93 -18.99
N ILE A 155 1.62 24.89 -19.83
CA ILE A 155 1.12 24.99 -21.19
C ILE A 155 -0.36 24.57 -21.26
N VAL A 156 -1.15 25.29 -22.05
CA VAL A 156 -2.53 24.89 -22.38
C VAL A 156 -2.52 24.25 -23.77
N PRO A 157 -3.12 23.06 -23.95
CA PRO A 157 -3.21 22.43 -25.26
C PRO A 157 -3.89 23.35 -26.27
N ARG A 158 -3.34 23.46 -27.49
CA ARG A 158 -3.90 24.30 -28.57
C ARG A 158 -5.37 23.96 -28.85
N LYS A 159 -5.72 22.67 -28.81
CA LYS A 159 -7.11 22.20 -28.99
C LYS A 159 -8.07 22.81 -27.96
N ASN A 160 -7.67 22.90 -26.70
CA ASN A 160 -8.52 23.47 -25.65
C ASN A 160 -8.66 24.98 -25.81
N VAL A 161 -7.61 25.67 -26.25
CA VAL A 161 -7.69 27.10 -26.60
C VAL A 161 -8.68 27.31 -27.74
N ILE A 162 -8.63 26.50 -28.80
CA ILE A 162 -9.57 26.59 -29.93
C ILE A 162 -11.00 26.33 -29.47
N ILE A 163 -11.24 25.25 -28.72
CA ILE A 163 -12.57 24.93 -28.19
C ILE A 163 -13.08 26.07 -27.32
N ALA A 164 -12.24 26.61 -26.42
CA ALA A 164 -12.62 27.73 -25.56
C ALA A 164 -12.97 28.98 -26.38
N LEU A 165 -12.18 29.33 -27.39
CA LEU A 165 -12.47 30.46 -28.29
C LEU A 165 -13.78 30.25 -29.05
N VAL A 166 -14.02 29.05 -29.57
CA VAL A 166 -15.29 28.71 -30.23
C VAL A 166 -16.46 28.81 -29.24
N THR A 167 -16.31 28.30 -28.01
CA THR A 167 -17.33 28.42 -26.96
C THR A 167 -17.61 29.88 -26.60
N LEU A 168 -16.58 30.73 -26.58
CA LEU A 168 -16.73 32.16 -26.32
C LEU A 168 -17.51 32.86 -27.45
N VAL A 169 -17.11 32.63 -28.70
CA VAL A 169 -17.74 33.24 -29.88
C VAL A 169 -19.20 32.78 -30.02
N VAL A 170 -19.45 31.47 -29.97
CA VAL A 170 -20.80 30.92 -30.07
C VAL A 170 -21.65 31.34 -28.86
N GLY A 171 -21.08 31.34 -27.66
CA GLY A 171 -21.74 31.76 -26.45
C GLY A 171 -22.21 33.21 -26.52
N PHE A 172 -21.36 34.13 -26.97
CA PHE A 172 -21.77 35.53 -27.18
C PHE A 172 -22.73 35.71 -28.35
N ALA A 173 -22.58 34.95 -29.44
CA ALA A 173 -23.52 34.98 -30.56
C ALA A 173 -24.95 34.56 -30.15
N ILE A 174 -25.11 33.79 -29.07
CA ILE A 174 -26.42 33.42 -28.50
C ILE A 174 -26.85 34.40 -27.40
N ALA A 175 -25.94 34.75 -26.49
CA ALA A 175 -26.25 35.56 -25.32
C ALA A 175 -26.58 37.01 -25.67
N ILE A 176 -25.93 37.60 -26.68
CA ILE A 176 -26.16 39.00 -27.09
C ILE A 176 -27.57 39.17 -27.69
N PRO A 177 -28.04 38.36 -28.67
CA PRO A 177 -29.42 38.46 -29.16
C PRO A 177 -30.48 38.19 -28.08
N LEU A 178 -30.25 37.22 -27.20
CA LEU A 178 -31.16 36.94 -26.09
C LEU A 178 -31.22 38.13 -25.11
N GLY A 179 -30.07 38.74 -24.84
CA GLY A 179 -29.97 39.94 -24.03
C GLY A 179 -30.67 41.14 -24.69
N TRP A 180 -30.53 41.30 -26.00
CA TRP A 180 -31.20 42.35 -26.75
C TRP A 180 -32.73 42.19 -26.69
N ALA A 181 -33.25 40.98 -26.89
CA ALA A 181 -34.68 40.69 -26.73
C ALA A 181 -35.20 41.03 -25.32
N LEU A 182 -34.40 40.78 -24.29
CA LEU A 182 -34.74 41.14 -22.91
C LEU A 182 -34.79 42.65 -22.69
N VAL A 183 -33.85 43.40 -23.30
CA VAL A 183 -33.83 44.87 -23.26
C VAL A 183 -35.03 45.44 -24.01
N GLU A 184 -35.41 44.88 -25.15
CA GLU A 184 -36.61 45.33 -25.90
C GLU A 184 -37.91 45.05 -25.17
N ALA A 185 -38.00 43.94 -24.44
CA ALA A 185 -39.16 43.62 -23.63
C ALA A 185 -39.31 44.54 -22.41
N LEU A 186 -38.20 45.03 -21.86
CA LEU A 186 -38.15 45.83 -20.63
C LEU A 186 -37.25 47.08 -20.77
N PRO A 187 -37.54 47.99 -21.74
CA PRO A 187 -36.61 49.03 -22.17
C PRO A 187 -36.42 50.16 -21.14
N GLY A 188 -37.34 50.33 -20.19
CA GLY A 188 -37.25 51.39 -19.19
C GLY A 188 -37.18 52.78 -19.86
N SER A 189 -36.09 53.51 -19.61
CA SER A 189 -35.80 54.80 -20.25
C SER A 189 -34.79 54.73 -21.40
N LEU A 190 -34.37 53.53 -21.80
CA LEU A 190 -33.39 53.32 -22.86
C LEU A 190 -34.02 53.56 -24.25
N ALA A 191 -33.31 54.27 -25.12
CA ALA A 191 -33.71 54.41 -26.52
C ALA A 191 -33.69 53.05 -27.23
N ARG A 192 -34.71 52.77 -28.07
CA ARG A 192 -34.81 51.48 -28.78
C ARG A 192 -33.65 51.22 -29.75
N SER A 193 -33.05 52.28 -30.31
CA SER A 193 -31.86 52.20 -31.18
C SER A 193 -30.64 51.63 -30.46
N ASP A 194 -30.57 51.80 -29.15
CA ASP A 194 -29.36 51.55 -28.37
C ASP A 194 -29.41 50.18 -27.67
N GLY A 195 -30.55 49.48 -27.78
CA GLY A 195 -30.80 48.22 -27.07
C GLY A 195 -29.79 47.11 -27.38
N LEU A 196 -29.37 46.98 -28.64
CA LEU A 196 -28.41 45.96 -29.07
C LEU A 196 -27.00 46.25 -28.55
N LEU A 197 -26.53 47.50 -28.70
CA LEU A 197 -25.23 47.94 -28.22
C LEU A 197 -25.13 47.84 -26.70
N TYR A 198 -26.20 48.24 -25.99
CA TYR A 198 -26.30 48.10 -24.54
C TYR A 198 -26.26 46.62 -24.10
N ALA A 199 -27.01 45.74 -24.78
CA ALA A 199 -27.00 44.32 -24.49
C ALA A 199 -25.61 43.71 -24.71
N ALA A 200 -24.95 44.04 -25.82
CA ALA A 200 -23.60 43.56 -26.12
C ALA A 200 -22.58 44.01 -25.07
N ASP A 201 -22.57 45.29 -24.70
CA ASP A 201 -21.68 45.83 -23.67
C ASP A 201 -21.88 45.11 -22.32
N GLN A 202 -23.12 45.00 -21.86
CA GLN A 202 -23.42 44.39 -20.56
C GLN A 202 -23.15 42.88 -20.51
N VAL A 203 -23.38 42.15 -21.60
CA VAL A 203 -23.10 40.72 -21.68
C VAL A 203 -21.59 40.45 -21.76
N ILE A 204 -20.82 41.27 -22.46
CA ILE A 204 -19.36 41.11 -22.59
C ILE A 204 -18.64 41.52 -21.30
N GLY A 205 -19.13 42.52 -20.57
CA GLY A 205 -18.56 42.87 -19.27
C GLY A 205 -18.47 44.37 -18.95
N GLY A 206 -19.05 45.24 -19.77
CA GLY A 206 -19.02 46.69 -19.53
C GLY A 206 -17.69 47.33 -19.91
N LEU A 207 -17.09 46.92 -21.03
CA LEU A 207 -15.80 47.42 -21.51
C LEU A 207 -15.91 48.79 -22.19
N GLY A 208 -17.08 49.17 -22.67
CA GLY A 208 -17.31 50.53 -23.16
C GLY A 208 -17.80 51.44 -22.02
N SER A 209 -17.23 52.64 -21.90
CA SER A 209 -17.92 53.67 -21.12
C SER A 209 -19.24 54.00 -21.81
N ARG A 210 -20.33 54.14 -21.04
CA ARG A 210 -21.64 54.54 -21.59
C ARG A 210 -21.55 55.85 -22.38
N ASP A 211 -20.66 56.73 -21.93
CA ASP A 211 -20.38 58.02 -22.54
C ASP A 211 -19.64 57.86 -23.88
N THR A 212 -18.74 56.88 -24.01
CA THR A 212 -18.05 56.57 -25.28
C THR A 212 -18.94 55.84 -26.30
N LEU A 213 -19.99 55.15 -25.84
CA LEU A 213 -20.93 54.43 -26.71
C LEU A 213 -22.17 55.25 -27.09
N GLY A 214 -22.32 56.46 -26.54
CA GLY A 214 -23.46 57.35 -26.81
C GLY A 214 -24.81 56.78 -26.38
N ILE A 215 -24.85 55.94 -25.33
CA ILE A 215 -26.07 55.24 -24.91
C ILE A 215 -26.79 56.03 -23.82
N ASP A 216 -27.98 56.55 -24.14
CA ASP A 216 -28.81 57.31 -23.21
C ASP A 216 -29.94 56.48 -22.59
N GLY A 217 -30.09 56.58 -21.27
CA GLY A 217 -31.14 55.90 -20.51
C GLY A 217 -30.73 54.56 -19.90
N ARG A 218 -31.68 53.88 -19.23
CA ARG A 218 -31.45 52.59 -18.56
C ARG A 218 -32.68 51.69 -18.65
N PRO A 219 -32.50 50.38 -18.90
CA PRO A 219 -33.58 49.42 -18.79
C PRO A 219 -34.02 49.25 -17.33
N LEU A 220 -35.13 48.53 -17.11
CA LEU A 220 -35.61 48.26 -15.76
C LEU A 220 -34.53 47.60 -14.89
N ARG A 221 -34.55 47.88 -13.58
CA ARG A 221 -33.51 47.48 -12.62
C ARG A 221 -33.02 46.02 -12.69
N PRO A 222 -33.84 44.97 -12.97
CA PRO A 222 -33.32 43.61 -13.04
C PRO A 222 -32.54 43.30 -14.32
N VAL A 223 -32.75 44.05 -15.40
CA VAL A 223 -32.21 43.74 -16.73
C VAL A 223 -30.67 43.73 -16.76
N PRO A 224 -29.93 44.71 -16.22
CA PRO A 224 -28.46 44.69 -16.24
C PRO A 224 -27.87 43.48 -15.50
N PHE A 225 -28.48 43.08 -14.38
CA PHE A 225 -28.06 41.89 -13.65
C PHE A 225 -28.28 40.63 -14.48
N LEU A 226 -29.44 40.48 -15.12
CA LEU A 226 -29.74 39.33 -16.00
C LEU A 226 -28.79 39.26 -17.21
N LEU A 227 -28.47 40.39 -17.84
CA LEU A 227 -27.46 40.45 -18.92
C LEU A 227 -26.09 40.02 -18.43
N GLY A 228 -25.67 40.50 -17.24
CA GLY A 228 -24.44 40.05 -16.59
C GLY A 228 -24.47 38.54 -16.27
N THR A 229 -25.61 37.96 -15.91
CA THR A 229 -25.69 36.50 -15.68
C THR A 229 -25.50 35.72 -16.97
N LEU A 230 -26.06 36.17 -18.10
CA LEU A 230 -25.83 35.55 -19.41
C LEU A 230 -24.35 35.58 -19.79
N GLY A 231 -23.69 36.74 -19.62
CA GLY A 231 -22.25 36.87 -19.82
C GLY A 231 -21.43 35.96 -18.90
N THR A 232 -21.84 35.87 -17.63
CA THR A 232 -21.22 34.98 -16.63
C THR A 232 -21.29 33.52 -17.07
N LEU A 233 -22.43 33.04 -17.58
CA LEU A 233 -22.59 31.68 -18.07
C LEU A 233 -21.67 31.40 -19.28
N VAL A 234 -21.53 32.36 -20.20
CA VAL A 234 -20.60 32.26 -21.34
C VAL A 234 -19.15 32.17 -20.83
N TYR A 235 -18.75 33.02 -19.89
CA TYR A 235 -17.41 32.98 -19.32
C TYR A 235 -17.15 31.70 -18.53
N VAL A 236 -18.09 31.21 -17.73
CA VAL A 236 -17.97 29.93 -17.03
C VAL A 236 -17.78 28.79 -18.04
N ALA A 237 -18.58 28.74 -19.11
CA ALA A 237 -18.42 27.75 -20.18
C ALA A 237 -17.05 27.85 -20.86
N PHE A 238 -16.58 29.08 -21.15
CA PHE A 238 -15.23 29.35 -21.66
C PHE A 238 -14.15 28.82 -20.70
N GLY A 239 -14.27 29.11 -19.40
CA GLY A 239 -13.34 28.62 -18.38
C GLY A 239 -13.31 27.10 -18.30
N LEU A 240 -14.46 26.44 -18.33
CA LEU A 240 -14.57 24.97 -18.36
C LEU A 240 -13.93 24.37 -19.62
N ALA A 241 -14.11 24.99 -20.78
CA ALA A 241 -13.46 24.58 -22.03
C ALA A 241 -11.94 24.79 -21.99
N LEU A 242 -11.47 25.94 -21.47
CA LEU A 242 -10.05 26.32 -21.41
C LEU A 242 -9.27 25.49 -20.37
N PHE A 243 -9.91 25.19 -19.24
CA PHE A 243 -9.35 24.36 -18.17
C PHE A 243 -9.69 22.88 -18.32
N ARG A 244 -10.35 22.49 -19.42
CA ARG A 244 -10.63 21.09 -19.70
C ARG A 244 -9.32 20.32 -19.61
N THR A 245 -9.27 19.37 -18.69
CA THR A 245 -8.05 18.61 -18.44
C THR A 245 -7.80 17.74 -19.67
N ARG A 246 -6.58 17.75 -20.21
CA ARG A 246 -6.16 16.77 -21.21
C ARG A 246 -6.29 15.40 -20.54
N GLY A 247 -7.10 14.50 -21.09
CA GLY A 247 -7.05 13.10 -20.65
C GLY A 247 -5.64 12.56 -20.90
N ASN A 248 -5.14 11.65 -20.05
CA ASN A 248 -3.85 11.02 -20.28
C ASN A 248 -3.88 10.31 -21.64
N GLU A 249 -3.15 10.84 -22.62
CA GLU A 249 -2.97 10.20 -23.93
C GLU A 249 -1.95 9.05 -23.87
N ARG A 250 -1.24 8.89 -22.73
CA ARG A 250 -0.17 7.90 -22.55
C ARG A 250 -0.50 6.99 -21.37
N LEU A 251 -1.49 6.13 -21.55
CA LEU A 251 -1.73 5.03 -20.61
C LEU A 251 -0.56 4.02 -20.69
N ILE A 252 -0.40 3.21 -19.65
CA ILE A 252 0.56 2.10 -19.61
C ILE A 252 0.38 1.24 -20.88
N ASN A 253 1.49 1.02 -21.60
CA ASN A 253 1.53 0.06 -22.72
C ASN A 253 2.00 -1.32 -22.22
N GLY A 254 2.05 -2.32 -23.11
CA GLY A 254 2.43 -3.67 -22.72
C GLY A 254 3.85 -3.82 -22.19
N GLN A 255 4.82 -3.06 -22.72
CA GLN A 255 6.19 -3.08 -22.19
C GLN A 255 6.27 -2.42 -20.82
N ASP A 256 5.57 -1.30 -20.62
CA ASP A 256 5.50 -0.63 -19.32
C ASP A 256 4.89 -1.55 -18.24
N GLU A 257 3.86 -2.34 -18.58
CA GLU A 257 3.27 -3.30 -17.65
C GLU A 257 4.26 -4.43 -17.28
N VAL A 258 5.01 -4.96 -18.26
CA VAL A 258 6.05 -5.97 -18.03
C VAL A 258 7.18 -5.44 -17.16
N ASP A 259 7.72 -4.26 -17.49
CA ASP A 259 8.83 -3.65 -16.73
C ASP A 259 8.40 -3.35 -15.29
N LEU A 260 7.15 -2.90 -15.07
CA LEU A 260 6.61 -2.68 -13.71
C LEU A 260 6.52 -3.99 -12.92
N ARG A 261 6.08 -5.09 -13.57
CA ARG A 261 5.99 -6.41 -12.93
C ARG A 261 7.36 -6.96 -12.56
N VAL A 262 8.38 -6.74 -13.39
CA VAL A 262 9.77 -7.10 -13.04
C VAL A 262 10.21 -6.35 -11.78
N LEU A 263 10.02 -5.02 -11.72
CA LEU A 263 10.38 -4.25 -10.53
C LEU A 263 9.57 -4.67 -9.28
N LEU A 264 8.31 -5.08 -9.45
CA LEU A 264 7.49 -5.60 -8.35
C LEU A 264 7.95 -6.98 -7.89
N HIS A 265 8.45 -7.84 -8.79
CA HIS A 265 9.05 -9.13 -8.42
C HIS A 265 10.31 -8.92 -7.59
N GLU A 266 11.19 -8.02 -8.02
CA GLU A 266 12.48 -7.76 -7.37
C GLU A 266 12.38 -6.93 -6.07
N GLN A 267 11.43 -5.99 -5.99
CA GLN A 267 11.38 -4.97 -4.92
C GLN A 267 9.98 -4.73 -4.34
N GLY A 268 8.97 -5.52 -4.70
CA GLY A 268 7.57 -5.30 -4.32
C GLY A 268 7.20 -5.65 -2.89
N ASP A 269 8.09 -6.29 -2.12
CA ASP A 269 7.83 -6.67 -0.72
C ASP A 269 7.58 -5.49 0.22
N ARG A 270 7.97 -4.26 -0.15
CA ARG A 270 7.91 -3.08 0.75
C ARG A 270 6.51 -2.50 0.91
N ASP A 271 5.68 -2.59 -0.12
CA ASP A 271 4.38 -1.91 -0.15
C ASP A 271 3.28 -2.83 -0.67
N SER A 272 2.30 -3.12 0.20
CA SER A 272 1.11 -3.91 -0.13
C SER A 272 0.27 -3.33 -1.26
N LEU A 273 0.36 -2.02 -1.50
CA LEU A 273 -0.37 -1.35 -2.58
C LEU A 273 0.42 -1.29 -3.89
N GLY A 274 1.66 -1.79 -3.92
CA GLY A 274 2.56 -1.68 -5.07
C GLY A 274 2.00 -2.34 -6.33
N TYR A 275 1.34 -3.50 -6.21
CA TYR A 275 0.83 -4.25 -7.37
C TYR A 275 -0.27 -3.51 -8.14
N PHE A 276 -1.02 -2.61 -7.48
CA PHE A 276 -2.01 -1.75 -8.14
C PHE A 276 -1.38 -0.73 -9.10
N ALA A 277 -0.05 -0.58 -9.12
CA ALA A 277 0.66 0.19 -10.14
C ALA A 277 0.46 -0.37 -11.56
N THR A 278 0.15 -1.67 -11.69
CA THR A 278 -0.04 -2.36 -12.98
C THR A 278 -1.37 -2.07 -13.68
N ARG A 279 -2.25 -1.25 -13.07
CA ARG A 279 -3.53 -0.88 -13.66
C ARG A 279 -3.37 -0.13 -14.98
N ARG A 280 -4.06 -0.60 -16.03
CA ARG A 280 -3.99 -0.02 -17.39
C ARG A 280 -4.66 1.35 -17.55
N ASP A 281 -5.40 1.83 -16.53
CA ASP A 281 -5.94 3.19 -16.50
C ASP A 281 -4.97 4.23 -15.91
N LYS A 282 -3.76 3.79 -15.55
CA LYS A 282 -2.65 4.64 -15.10
C LYS A 282 -1.67 4.92 -16.24
N SER A 283 -0.90 5.97 -16.04
CA SER A 283 0.31 6.32 -16.77
C SER A 283 1.52 6.05 -15.88
N VAL A 284 2.69 5.89 -16.49
CA VAL A 284 3.93 5.62 -15.78
C VAL A 284 4.99 6.68 -16.11
N MET A 285 5.64 7.18 -15.06
CA MET A 285 6.83 8.01 -15.18
C MET A 285 8.03 7.23 -14.67
N TRP A 286 9.00 6.99 -15.54
CA TRP A 286 10.20 6.23 -15.22
C TRP A 286 11.33 7.14 -14.78
N SER A 287 12.13 6.67 -13.83
CA SER A 287 13.46 7.23 -13.57
C SER A 287 14.33 7.18 -14.84
N PRO A 288 15.30 8.09 -15.00
CA PRO A 288 16.25 8.04 -16.11
C PRO A 288 17.02 6.71 -16.19
N SER A 289 17.27 6.07 -15.05
CA SER A 289 17.91 4.75 -14.93
C SER A 289 16.99 3.58 -15.29
N HIS A 290 15.67 3.81 -15.41
CA HIS A 290 14.64 2.78 -15.57
C HIS A 290 14.54 1.76 -14.42
N LYS A 291 15.19 2.03 -13.27
CA LYS A 291 15.15 1.15 -12.09
C LYS A 291 14.03 1.46 -11.09
N ALA A 292 13.31 2.56 -11.33
CA ALA A 292 12.16 2.96 -10.55
C ALA A 292 11.13 3.70 -11.38
N ALA A 293 9.88 3.70 -10.93
CA ALA A 293 8.77 4.36 -11.60
C ALA A 293 7.70 4.90 -10.63
N VAL A 294 7.04 5.99 -11.02
CA VAL A 294 5.83 6.52 -10.36
C VAL A 294 4.66 6.30 -11.30
N THR A 295 3.63 5.57 -10.84
CA THR A 295 2.39 5.40 -11.60
C THR A 295 1.34 6.38 -11.13
N TYR A 296 0.63 7.00 -12.07
CA TYR A 296 -0.30 8.09 -11.78
C TYR A 296 -1.43 8.17 -12.81
N ARG A 297 -2.51 8.86 -12.44
CA ARG A 297 -3.63 9.18 -13.33
C ARG A 297 -4.00 10.65 -13.18
N VAL A 298 -4.31 11.31 -14.30
CA VAL A 298 -4.74 12.70 -14.27
C VAL A 298 -6.26 12.79 -14.19
N VAL A 299 -6.78 13.30 -13.07
CA VAL A 299 -8.22 13.46 -12.82
C VAL A 299 -8.52 14.89 -12.42
N ASN A 300 -9.39 15.56 -13.18
CA ASN A 300 -9.79 16.95 -12.92
C ASN A 300 -8.60 17.92 -12.72
N GLY A 301 -7.50 17.68 -13.45
CA GLY A 301 -6.24 18.42 -13.42
C GLY A 301 -5.47 18.32 -12.11
N VAL A 302 -5.66 17.22 -11.39
CA VAL A 302 -4.76 16.68 -10.39
C VAL A 302 -4.03 15.50 -11.04
N SER A 303 -2.71 15.47 -10.96
CA SER A 303 -1.90 14.31 -11.29
C SER A 303 -1.80 13.47 -10.02
N LEU A 304 -2.67 12.47 -9.91
CA LEU A 304 -2.80 11.65 -8.72
C LEU A 304 -1.98 10.38 -8.90
N ALA A 305 -0.92 10.21 -8.13
CA ALA A 305 -0.21 8.95 -7.95
C ALA A 305 -0.85 8.14 -6.82
N SER A 306 -0.56 6.86 -6.76
CA SER A 306 -1.00 5.96 -5.69
C SER A 306 0.18 5.15 -5.18
N ALA A 307 0.19 4.85 -3.89
CA ALA A 307 1.20 4.00 -3.25
C ALA A 307 2.62 4.58 -3.35
N ASP A 308 3.62 3.77 -2.98
CA ASP A 308 5.03 4.14 -3.09
C ASP A 308 5.51 4.11 -4.56
N PRO A 309 6.63 4.78 -4.89
CA PRO A 309 7.31 4.53 -6.15
C PRO A 309 7.73 3.05 -6.26
N ILE A 310 7.62 2.48 -7.45
CA ILE A 310 7.96 1.07 -7.71
C ILE A 310 9.45 0.97 -8.06
N GLY A 311 10.12 -0.09 -7.58
CA GLY A 311 11.52 -0.39 -7.89
C GLY A 311 12.52 0.08 -6.82
N ASP A 312 13.76 0.33 -7.24
CA ASP A 312 14.90 0.64 -6.37
C ASP A 312 14.75 2.01 -5.66
N PRO A 313 14.75 2.06 -4.31
CA PRO A 313 14.66 3.29 -3.53
C PRO A 313 15.71 4.34 -3.85
N GLU A 314 16.91 3.92 -4.27
CA GLU A 314 17.96 4.87 -4.69
C GLU A 314 17.57 5.61 -5.97
N SER A 315 16.72 5.00 -6.80
CA SER A 315 16.19 5.58 -8.03
C SER A 315 14.81 6.24 -7.86
N TRP A 316 14.22 6.24 -6.65
CA TRP A 316 12.95 6.94 -6.39
C TRP A 316 13.04 8.46 -6.56
N PRO A 317 14.04 9.19 -5.99
CA PRO A 317 14.10 10.64 -6.13
C PRO A 317 14.06 11.14 -7.58
N PRO A 318 14.83 10.59 -8.53
CA PRO A 318 14.76 11.05 -9.92
C PRO A 318 13.47 10.63 -10.64
N ALA A 319 12.79 9.54 -10.25
CA ALA A 319 11.46 9.21 -10.77
C ALA A 319 10.40 10.22 -10.30
N ILE A 320 10.41 10.54 -9.01
CA ILE A 320 9.51 11.54 -8.41
C ILE A 320 9.75 12.92 -9.05
N GLU A 321 11.01 13.32 -9.22
CA GLU A 321 11.35 14.60 -9.85
C GLU A 321 10.81 14.69 -11.28
N ALA A 322 11.03 13.65 -12.11
CA ALA A 322 10.51 13.60 -13.47
C ALA A 322 8.97 13.69 -13.52
N TRP A 323 8.28 13.04 -12.58
CA TRP A 323 6.83 13.09 -12.46
C TRP A 323 6.32 14.48 -12.05
N LEU A 324 6.97 15.11 -11.06
CA LEU A 324 6.63 16.46 -10.62
C LEU A 324 6.91 17.49 -11.72
N GLU A 325 7.96 17.32 -12.51
CA GLU A 325 8.24 18.17 -13.68
C GLU A 325 7.15 18.08 -14.74
N GLU A 326 6.63 16.87 -15.01
CA GLU A 326 5.50 16.68 -15.92
C GLU A 326 4.23 17.34 -15.38
N ALA A 327 3.89 17.11 -14.11
CA ALA A 327 2.75 17.75 -13.45
C ALA A 327 2.85 19.28 -13.56
N ARG A 328 4.03 19.84 -13.30
CA ARG A 328 4.32 21.27 -13.45
C ARG A 328 4.18 21.73 -14.91
N HIS A 329 4.71 20.99 -15.87
CA HIS A 329 4.64 21.32 -17.29
C HIS A 329 3.21 21.54 -17.78
N TYR A 330 2.26 20.73 -17.31
CA TYR A 330 0.84 20.83 -17.65
C TYR A 330 -0.01 21.64 -16.65
N GLY A 331 0.59 22.12 -15.56
CA GLY A 331 -0.11 22.83 -14.49
C GLY A 331 -1.13 21.96 -13.75
N TRP A 332 -0.82 20.66 -13.61
CA TRP A 332 -1.55 19.73 -12.76
C TRP A 332 -1.07 19.87 -11.33
N ALA A 333 -1.98 19.76 -10.36
CA ALA A 333 -1.60 19.65 -8.96
C ALA A 333 -1.13 18.21 -8.71
N PRO A 334 0.14 17.95 -8.33
CA PRO A 334 0.57 16.61 -8.00
C PRO A 334 0.04 16.22 -6.62
N ALA A 335 -0.41 14.98 -6.51
CA ALA A 335 -0.82 14.38 -5.25
C ALA A 335 -0.52 12.88 -5.25
N VAL A 336 -0.33 12.29 -4.08
CA VAL A 336 -0.11 10.84 -3.91
C VAL A 336 -1.06 10.32 -2.86
N MET A 337 -1.76 9.23 -3.14
CA MET A 337 -2.71 8.61 -2.23
C MET A 337 -2.21 7.26 -1.72
N GLY A 338 -2.20 7.06 -0.40
CA GLY A 338 -1.92 5.75 0.20
C GLY A 338 -0.43 5.38 0.25
N ALA A 339 0.48 6.35 0.21
CA ALA A 339 1.91 6.05 0.37
C ALA A 339 2.18 5.48 1.76
N SER A 340 3.14 4.56 1.85
CA SER A 340 3.71 4.09 3.11
C SER A 340 4.48 5.22 3.79
N GLU A 341 4.93 5.01 5.03
CA GLU A 341 5.82 5.95 5.70
C GLU A 341 7.11 6.20 4.91
N VAL A 342 7.73 5.14 4.37
CA VAL A 342 8.99 5.22 3.61
C VAL A 342 8.79 5.96 2.29
N GLY A 343 7.71 5.67 1.55
CA GLY A 343 7.37 6.40 0.34
C GLY A 343 7.01 7.85 0.61
N ALA A 344 6.26 8.12 1.68
CA ALA A 344 5.91 9.47 2.10
C ALA A 344 7.16 10.31 2.38
N GLU A 345 8.17 9.77 3.06
CA GLU A 345 9.46 10.46 3.25
C GLU A 345 10.16 10.82 1.93
N ALA A 346 10.11 9.93 0.93
CA ALA A 346 10.70 10.19 -0.38
C ALA A 346 9.97 11.31 -1.13
N TYR A 347 8.63 11.32 -1.07
CA TYR A 347 7.82 12.39 -1.64
C TYR A 347 7.99 13.73 -0.92
N VAL A 348 8.09 13.72 0.42
CA VAL A 348 8.34 14.93 1.22
C VAL A 348 9.71 15.52 0.91
N ARG A 349 10.75 14.69 0.75
CA ARG A 349 12.08 15.12 0.29
C ARG A 349 12.04 15.81 -1.08
N ALA A 350 11.08 15.46 -1.93
CA ALA A 350 10.86 16.09 -3.24
C ALA A 350 10.00 17.37 -3.18
N GLY A 351 9.57 17.81 -1.99
CA GLY A 351 8.86 19.06 -1.77
C GLY A 351 7.33 18.94 -1.67
N LEU A 352 6.79 17.74 -1.40
CA LEU A 352 5.38 17.56 -1.04
C LEU A 352 5.16 17.67 0.48
N GLU A 353 3.96 18.06 0.89
CA GLU A 353 3.48 18.01 2.26
C GLU A 353 2.74 16.70 2.50
N ALA A 354 2.86 16.15 3.71
CA ALA A 354 2.19 14.91 4.11
C ALA A 354 1.04 15.16 5.08
N LEU A 355 -0.09 14.49 4.83
CA LEU A 355 -1.24 14.40 5.74
C LEU A 355 -1.52 12.93 6.01
N SER A 356 -1.70 12.55 7.28
CA SER A 356 -2.14 11.19 7.64
C SER A 356 -3.51 10.93 7.00
N LEU A 357 -3.56 9.91 6.13
CA LEU A 357 -4.76 9.53 5.42
C LEU A 357 -5.55 8.49 6.20
N GLY A 358 -4.88 7.55 6.87
CA GLY A 358 -5.50 6.44 7.59
C GLY A 358 -4.49 5.35 7.93
N ASP A 359 -4.99 4.19 8.38
CA ASP A 359 -4.14 3.05 8.73
C ASP A 359 -4.59 1.79 7.99
N GLU A 360 -3.60 1.03 7.52
CA GLU A 360 -3.76 -0.27 6.88
C GLU A 360 -3.87 -1.39 7.89
N ALA A 361 -4.81 -2.31 7.67
CA ALA A 361 -4.98 -3.50 8.51
C ALA A 361 -4.21 -4.67 7.90
N ILE A 362 -3.10 -5.05 8.54
CA ILE A 362 -2.24 -6.18 8.14
C ILE A 362 -2.46 -7.33 9.11
N ILE A 363 -2.70 -8.53 8.58
CA ILE A 363 -2.80 -9.76 9.37
C ILE A 363 -1.56 -10.59 9.10
N GLU A 364 -0.75 -10.77 10.14
CA GLU A 364 0.36 -11.72 10.17
C GLU A 364 -0.17 -13.11 10.52
N PHE A 365 0.03 -14.09 9.64
CA PHE A 365 -0.59 -15.42 9.79
C PHE A 365 -0.06 -16.15 11.02
N SER A 366 1.20 -15.88 11.40
CA SER A 366 1.82 -16.43 12.61
C SER A 366 1.18 -15.95 13.91
N GLN A 367 0.48 -14.81 13.88
CA GLN A 367 -0.19 -14.21 15.04
C GLN A 367 -1.71 -14.44 15.02
N TYR A 368 -2.27 -14.78 13.87
CA TYR A 368 -3.70 -15.00 13.72
C TYR A 368 -4.15 -16.30 14.40
N THR A 369 -5.09 -16.18 15.33
CA THR A 369 -5.71 -17.32 16.01
C THR A 369 -7.20 -17.08 16.19
N LEU A 370 -8.02 -18.12 16.05
CA LEU A 370 -9.43 -18.03 16.41
C LEU A 370 -9.64 -18.09 17.93
N ASP A 371 -8.63 -18.44 18.71
CA ASP A 371 -8.72 -18.56 20.16
C ASP A 371 -8.73 -17.21 20.87
N GLY A 372 -9.14 -17.22 22.13
CA GLY A 372 -9.14 -16.01 22.97
C GLY A 372 -10.47 -15.25 22.98
N ARG A 373 -10.54 -14.27 23.90
CA ARG A 373 -11.78 -13.54 24.21
C ARG A 373 -12.16 -12.53 23.13
N HIS A 374 -11.17 -11.86 22.54
CA HIS A 374 -11.38 -10.82 21.53
C HIS A 374 -11.86 -11.40 20.19
N MET A 375 -11.37 -12.60 19.82
CA MET A 375 -11.78 -13.33 18.61
C MET A 375 -13.13 -14.06 18.73
N ARG A 376 -13.85 -13.91 19.86
CA ARG A 376 -15.13 -14.61 20.10
C ARG A 376 -16.16 -14.38 18.99
N ALA A 377 -16.27 -13.16 18.48
CA ALA A 377 -17.25 -12.82 17.45
C ALA A 377 -16.93 -13.54 16.12
N VAL A 378 -15.67 -13.48 15.69
CA VAL A 378 -15.16 -14.16 14.49
C VAL A 378 -15.32 -15.67 14.63
N ARG A 379 -14.82 -16.25 15.73
CA ARG A 379 -14.92 -17.69 16.02
C ARG A 379 -16.37 -18.20 16.01
N GLN A 380 -17.30 -17.46 16.63
CA GLN A 380 -18.72 -17.84 16.63
C GLN A 380 -19.37 -17.74 15.25
N ALA A 381 -18.94 -16.80 14.42
CA ALA A 381 -19.40 -16.69 13.05
C ALA A 381 -18.90 -17.86 12.19
N VAL A 382 -17.61 -18.17 12.27
CA VAL A 382 -16.97 -19.29 11.55
C VAL A 382 -17.58 -20.64 11.97
N HIS A 383 -17.60 -20.96 13.26
CA HIS A 383 -18.15 -22.24 13.76
C HIS A 383 -19.66 -22.39 13.51
N ARG A 384 -20.39 -21.28 13.28
CA ARG A 384 -21.80 -21.37 12.88
C ARG A 384 -21.89 -21.80 11.42
N LEU A 385 -21.22 -21.10 10.52
CA LEU A 385 -21.26 -21.44 9.09
C LEU A 385 -20.70 -22.85 8.81
N GLU A 386 -19.66 -23.28 9.53
CA GLU A 386 -19.15 -24.65 9.45
C GLU A 386 -20.22 -25.70 9.86
N ARG A 387 -21.00 -25.42 10.91
CA ARG A 387 -22.12 -26.29 11.33
C ARG A 387 -23.28 -26.26 10.34
N ASP A 388 -23.49 -25.13 9.69
CA ASP A 388 -24.53 -24.93 8.69
C ASP A 388 -24.09 -25.47 7.30
N GLY A 389 -22.91 -26.10 7.21
CA GLY A 389 -22.45 -26.83 6.02
C GLY A 389 -21.70 -26.00 4.99
N TYR A 390 -21.31 -24.76 5.31
CA TYR A 390 -20.54 -23.93 4.39
C TYR A 390 -19.13 -24.50 4.18
N THR A 391 -18.63 -24.35 2.96
CA THR A 391 -17.28 -24.78 2.58
C THR A 391 -16.52 -23.64 1.92
N THR A 392 -15.18 -23.64 2.03
CA THR A 392 -14.31 -22.63 1.42
C THR A 392 -13.32 -23.26 0.46
N ARG A 393 -12.86 -22.47 -0.51
CA ARG A 393 -11.83 -22.86 -1.47
C ARG A 393 -10.86 -21.71 -1.68
N VAL A 394 -9.56 -21.97 -1.55
CA VAL A 394 -8.49 -20.97 -1.77
C VAL A 394 -7.55 -21.49 -2.85
N ARG A 395 -7.36 -20.72 -3.92
CA ARG A 395 -6.54 -21.10 -5.09
C ARG A 395 -5.87 -19.87 -5.70
N ARG A 396 -4.75 -20.06 -6.41
CA ARG A 396 -4.21 -19.00 -7.28
C ARG A 396 -5.05 -18.89 -8.55
N HIS A 397 -5.12 -17.71 -9.15
CA HIS A 397 -5.87 -17.47 -10.38
C HIS A 397 -5.39 -18.37 -11.53
N ARG A 398 -4.08 -18.65 -11.61
CA ARG A 398 -3.49 -19.57 -12.59
C ARG A 398 -4.03 -21.01 -12.52
N ASP A 399 -4.56 -21.43 -11.36
CA ASP A 399 -5.08 -22.77 -11.11
C ASP A 399 -6.58 -22.87 -11.36
N ILE A 400 -7.22 -21.79 -11.82
CA ILE A 400 -8.67 -21.72 -12.05
C ILE A 400 -8.93 -21.84 -13.56
N PRO A 401 -9.66 -22.88 -14.00
CA PRO A 401 -10.11 -23.00 -15.38
C PRO A 401 -10.88 -21.78 -15.88
N ALA A 402 -10.72 -21.42 -17.15
CA ALA A 402 -11.28 -20.19 -17.71
C ALA A 402 -12.82 -20.11 -17.65
N ASP A 403 -13.50 -21.26 -17.79
CA ASP A 403 -14.94 -21.41 -17.61
C ASP A 403 -15.37 -21.11 -16.17
N GLN A 404 -14.66 -21.66 -15.17
CA GLN A 404 -14.91 -21.37 -13.76
C GLN A 404 -14.64 -19.90 -13.44
N MET A 405 -13.55 -19.31 -13.96
CA MET A 405 -13.24 -17.90 -13.76
C MET A 405 -14.34 -16.99 -14.35
N ALA A 406 -14.91 -17.34 -15.50
CA ALA A 406 -16.03 -16.61 -16.09
C ALA A 406 -17.27 -16.61 -15.18
N GLU A 407 -17.56 -17.73 -14.51
CA GLU A 407 -18.63 -17.81 -13.50
C GLU A 407 -18.34 -16.93 -12.27
N VAL A 408 -17.09 -16.93 -11.79
CA VAL A 408 -16.64 -16.06 -10.68
C VAL A 408 -16.87 -14.59 -11.04
N ILE A 409 -16.48 -14.18 -12.25
CA ILE A 409 -16.66 -12.80 -12.74
C ILE A 409 -18.15 -12.46 -12.81
N ALA A 410 -18.99 -13.35 -13.36
CA ALA A 410 -20.43 -13.14 -13.44
C ALA A 410 -21.08 -12.96 -12.06
N ASP A 411 -20.66 -13.71 -11.05
CA ASP A 411 -21.16 -13.56 -9.68
C ASP A 411 -20.64 -12.26 -9.03
N ALA A 412 -19.36 -11.93 -9.21
CA ALA A 412 -18.79 -10.67 -8.74
C ALA A 412 -19.50 -9.44 -9.34
N ASP A 413 -19.89 -9.52 -10.62
CA ASP A 413 -20.67 -8.51 -11.32
C ASP A 413 -22.10 -8.39 -10.78
N ARG A 414 -22.74 -9.54 -10.52
CA ARG A 414 -24.12 -9.62 -10.00
C ARG A 414 -24.24 -9.05 -8.59
N TRP A 415 -23.23 -9.26 -7.75
CA TRP A 415 -23.18 -8.75 -6.37
C TRP A 415 -22.61 -7.32 -6.28
N ARG A 416 -22.41 -6.64 -7.40
CA ARG A 416 -21.92 -5.26 -7.43
C ARG A 416 -23.04 -4.29 -7.04
N ASP A 417 -22.74 -3.39 -6.09
CA ASP A 417 -23.69 -2.42 -5.52
C ASP A 417 -23.80 -1.10 -6.34
N THR A 418 -22.83 -0.81 -7.21
CA THR A 418 -22.76 0.41 -8.04
C THR A 418 -22.38 0.11 -9.49
N ASP A 419 -22.89 0.88 -10.46
CA ASP A 419 -22.61 0.71 -11.91
C ASP A 419 -21.13 0.89 -12.29
N ASN A 420 -20.33 1.62 -11.50
CA ASN A 420 -18.90 1.82 -11.75
C ASN A 420 -18.05 0.88 -10.89
N GLU A 421 -17.00 0.32 -11.49
CA GLU A 421 -15.96 -0.40 -10.78
C GLU A 421 -15.20 0.56 -9.86
N ARG A 422 -15.15 0.23 -8.57
CA ARG A 422 -14.39 1.00 -7.57
C ARG A 422 -12.92 0.64 -7.68
N GLY A 423 -12.04 1.63 -7.53
CA GLY A 423 -10.61 1.40 -7.38
C GLY A 423 -9.71 2.31 -8.19
N PHE A 424 -8.63 2.74 -7.54
CA PHE A 424 -7.46 3.35 -8.15
C PHE A 424 -6.19 2.98 -7.36
N SER A 425 -6.23 3.13 -6.03
CA SER A 425 -5.11 2.79 -5.13
C SER A 425 -5.24 1.42 -4.46
N MET A 426 -6.43 0.82 -4.44
CA MET A 426 -6.73 -0.37 -3.61
C MET A 426 -7.53 -1.48 -4.33
N ALA A 427 -7.78 -1.34 -5.63
CA ALA A 427 -8.33 -2.43 -6.43
C ALA A 427 -7.72 -2.35 -7.84
N LEU A 428 -7.53 -3.47 -8.51
CA LEU A 428 -7.03 -3.60 -9.88
C LEU A 428 -8.11 -3.25 -10.91
N GLY A 429 -9.38 -3.44 -10.57
CA GLY A 429 -10.50 -3.23 -11.49
C GLY A 429 -10.45 -4.17 -12.70
N ARG A 430 -9.85 -5.35 -12.53
CA ARG A 430 -9.85 -6.45 -13.49
C ARG A 430 -9.74 -7.76 -12.72
N LEU A 431 -10.66 -8.69 -12.95
CA LEU A 431 -10.63 -10.04 -12.39
C LEU A 431 -10.44 -11.04 -13.52
N GLY A 432 -9.57 -12.04 -13.32
CA GLY A 432 -9.29 -13.07 -14.32
C GLY A 432 -8.39 -12.64 -15.48
N ASP A 433 -7.65 -11.53 -15.36
CA ASP A 433 -6.62 -11.17 -16.35
C ASP A 433 -5.53 -12.27 -16.40
N PRO A 434 -5.14 -12.76 -17.58
CA PRO A 434 -4.14 -13.83 -17.71
C PRO A 434 -2.78 -13.51 -17.08
N LEU A 435 -2.43 -12.23 -16.94
CA LEU A 435 -1.19 -11.80 -16.29
C LEU A 435 -1.28 -11.78 -14.76
N ASP A 436 -2.48 -11.87 -14.19
CA ASP A 436 -2.73 -11.83 -12.76
C ASP A 436 -2.86 -13.24 -12.16
N GLY A 437 -2.11 -14.20 -12.73
CA GLY A 437 -2.11 -15.61 -12.31
C GLY A 437 -1.64 -15.84 -10.87
N ASP A 438 -0.87 -14.91 -10.30
CA ASP A 438 -0.42 -14.94 -8.90
C ASP A 438 -1.40 -14.37 -7.89
N CYS A 439 -2.47 -13.72 -8.36
CA CYS A 439 -3.54 -13.33 -7.47
C CYS A 439 -4.19 -14.58 -6.83
N VAL A 440 -4.66 -14.43 -5.60
CA VAL A 440 -5.31 -15.51 -4.83
C VAL A 440 -6.80 -15.25 -4.78
N LEU A 441 -7.60 -16.26 -5.13
CA LEU A 441 -9.04 -16.24 -4.99
C LEU A 441 -9.45 -17.12 -3.80
N THR A 442 -10.23 -16.55 -2.89
CA THR A 442 -10.95 -17.26 -1.84
C THR A 442 -12.43 -17.23 -2.15
N GLU A 443 -13.05 -18.40 -2.23
CA GLU A 443 -14.47 -18.59 -2.49
C GLU A 443 -15.12 -19.29 -1.31
N ILE A 444 -16.41 -19.03 -1.10
CA ILE A 444 -17.23 -19.73 -0.11
C ILE A 444 -18.55 -20.17 -0.72
N PHE A 445 -18.94 -21.40 -0.38
CA PHE A 445 -20.12 -22.08 -0.88
C PHE A 445 -21.01 -22.46 0.30
N ASP A 446 -22.33 -22.37 0.14
CA ASP A 446 -23.30 -22.90 1.11
C ASP A 446 -23.41 -24.44 1.04
N ALA A 447 -24.30 -25.01 1.86
CA ALA A 447 -24.52 -26.45 1.94
C ALA A 447 -25.02 -27.06 0.61
N GLU A 448 -25.71 -26.26 -0.21
CA GLU A 448 -26.19 -26.63 -1.53
C GLU A 448 -25.11 -26.50 -2.62
N GLY A 449 -23.91 -26.00 -2.27
CA GLY A 449 -22.80 -25.81 -3.19
C GLY A 449 -22.88 -24.54 -4.03
N VAL A 450 -23.75 -23.59 -3.68
CA VAL A 450 -23.90 -22.30 -4.36
C VAL A 450 -22.87 -21.32 -3.79
N ARG A 451 -22.17 -20.59 -4.66
CA ARG A 451 -21.20 -19.57 -4.22
C ARG A 451 -21.94 -18.43 -3.53
N ARG A 452 -21.49 -18.03 -2.33
CA ARG A 452 -22.10 -16.96 -1.51
C ARG A 452 -21.19 -15.77 -1.28
N GLY A 453 -19.93 -15.86 -1.67
CA GLY A 453 -18.95 -14.79 -1.54
C GLY A 453 -17.63 -15.14 -2.20
N LEU A 454 -16.84 -14.10 -2.45
CA LEU A 454 -15.48 -14.21 -2.95
C LEU A 454 -14.61 -13.06 -2.45
N LEU A 455 -13.34 -13.36 -2.20
CA LEU A 455 -12.25 -12.42 -2.01
C LEU A 455 -11.18 -12.69 -3.07
N SER A 456 -10.73 -11.66 -3.77
CA SER A 456 -9.51 -11.74 -4.59
C SER A 456 -8.42 -10.89 -3.94
N PHE A 457 -7.20 -11.41 -3.92
CA PHE A 457 -6.03 -10.74 -3.37
C PHE A 457 -4.94 -10.65 -4.44
N SER A 458 -4.38 -9.46 -4.60
CA SER A 458 -3.21 -9.18 -5.43
C SER A 458 -1.91 -9.55 -4.71
N PRO A 459 -0.82 -9.87 -5.43
CA PRO A 459 0.48 -10.11 -4.81
C PRO A 459 1.01 -8.88 -4.06
N TRP A 460 1.60 -9.11 -2.89
CA TRP A 460 2.42 -8.14 -2.17
C TRP A 460 3.82 -8.75 -2.00
N GLY A 461 4.64 -8.51 -3.02
CA GLY A 461 5.94 -9.17 -3.17
C GLY A 461 5.80 -10.70 -3.23
N GLN A 462 6.74 -11.43 -2.64
CA GLN A 462 6.78 -12.89 -2.75
C GLN A 462 5.93 -13.62 -1.71
N ARG A 463 5.73 -13.02 -0.53
CA ARG A 463 5.13 -13.68 0.65
C ARG A 463 3.89 -12.99 1.21
N GLY A 464 3.55 -11.81 0.71
CA GLY A 464 2.34 -11.08 1.09
C GLY A 464 1.26 -11.16 0.02
N ILE A 465 0.02 -10.91 0.43
CA ILE A 465 -1.10 -10.63 -0.49
C ILE A 465 -1.87 -9.40 -0.01
N SER A 466 -2.46 -8.62 -0.92
CA SER A 466 -3.27 -7.44 -0.60
C SER A 466 -4.67 -7.56 -1.21
N LEU A 467 -5.69 -7.31 -0.40
CA LEU A 467 -7.08 -7.42 -0.82
C LEU A 467 -7.36 -6.52 -2.03
N ASP A 468 -7.82 -7.12 -3.12
CA ASP A 468 -8.17 -6.43 -4.36
C ASP A 468 -9.70 -6.31 -4.48
N LEU A 469 -10.37 -7.46 -4.43
CA LEU A 469 -11.81 -7.56 -4.63
C LEU A 469 -12.47 -8.24 -3.46
N MET A 470 -13.59 -7.66 -3.02
CA MET A 470 -14.40 -8.18 -1.93
C MET A 470 -15.86 -8.15 -2.36
N ARG A 471 -16.50 -9.32 -2.47
CA ARG A 471 -17.91 -9.44 -2.86
C ARG A 471 -18.61 -10.50 -2.02
N ARG A 472 -19.85 -10.18 -1.63
CA ARG A 472 -20.73 -11.02 -0.83
C ARG A 472 -22.11 -11.01 -1.47
N ASP A 473 -22.74 -12.16 -1.58
CA ASP A 473 -24.14 -12.25 -1.98
C ASP A 473 -25.01 -11.50 -0.95
N PRO A 474 -25.88 -10.56 -1.37
CA PRO A 474 -26.82 -9.90 -0.46
C PRO A 474 -27.71 -10.87 0.34
N GLN A 475 -27.91 -12.10 -0.15
CA GLN A 475 -28.67 -13.15 0.53
C GLN A 475 -27.80 -14.07 1.41
N ALA A 476 -26.48 -13.89 1.41
CA ALA A 476 -25.57 -14.69 2.21
C ALA A 476 -25.77 -14.46 3.72
N GLU A 477 -25.54 -15.50 4.51
CA GLU A 477 -25.56 -15.42 5.97
C GLU A 477 -24.45 -14.54 6.53
N ASN A 478 -24.63 -14.10 7.78
CA ASN A 478 -23.62 -13.32 8.49
C ASN A 478 -22.46 -14.21 8.93
N GLY A 479 -21.23 -13.77 8.68
CA GLY A 479 -20.01 -14.55 8.98
C GLY A 479 -19.22 -14.98 7.75
N VAL A 480 -19.79 -14.81 6.55
CA VAL A 480 -19.19 -15.29 5.29
C VAL A 480 -17.83 -14.64 5.04
N MET A 481 -17.66 -13.37 5.41
CA MET A 481 -16.40 -12.64 5.29
C MET A 481 -15.36 -13.14 6.29
N GLU A 482 -15.78 -13.36 7.53
CA GLU A 482 -14.98 -13.91 8.62
C GLU A 482 -14.43 -15.30 8.27
N MET A 483 -15.26 -16.15 7.70
CA MET A 483 -14.87 -17.49 7.26
C MET A 483 -13.92 -17.45 6.07
N MET A 484 -14.16 -16.59 5.07
CA MET A 484 -13.24 -16.42 3.95
C MET A 484 -11.86 -15.90 4.40
N VAL A 485 -11.79 -14.85 5.21
CA VAL A 485 -10.50 -14.34 5.73
C VAL A 485 -9.76 -15.42 6.53
N THR A 486 -10.47 -16.15 7.39
CA THR A 486 -9.90 -17.28 8.15
C THR A 486 -9.39 -18.39 7.23
N ALA A 487 -10.15 -18.73 6.18
CA ALA A 487 -9.74 -19.73 5.19
C ALA A 487 -8.49 -19.29 4.42
N THR A 488 -8.39 -18.01 4.05
CA THR A 488 -7.19 -17.46 3.40
C THR A 488 -5.96 -17.59 4.30
N VAL A 489 -6.07 -17.23 5.58
CA VAL A 489 -4.98 -17.36 6.55
C VAL A 489 -4.56 -18.82 6.74
N ASN A 490 -5.53 -19.72 6.92
CA ASN A 490 -5.26 -21.16 7.09
C ASN A 490 -4.61 -21.79 5.85
N ALA A 491 -4.94 -21.29 4.65
CA ALA A 491 -4.33 -21.74 3.40
C ALA A 491 -2.90 -21.21 3.19
N GLY A 492 -2.44 -20.23 3.97
CA GLY A 492 -1.16 -19.56 3.82
C GLY A 492 0.05 -20.47 3.55
N PRO A 493 0.29 -21.51 4.37
CA PRO A 493 1.38 -22.46 4.14
C PRO A 493 1.30 -23.20 2.81
N VAL A 494 0.10 -23.44 2.29
CA VAL A 494 -0.13 -24.15 1.01
C VAL A 494 0.10 -23.21 -0.18
N ILE A 495 -0.32 -21.95 -0.07
CA ILE A 495 -0.16 -20.96 -1.14
C ILE A 495 1.16 -20.18 -1.07
N GLY A 496 1.97 -20.37 -0.02
CA GLY A 496 3.28 -19.72 0.15
C GLY A 496 3.21 -18.27 0.64
N VAL A 497 2.19 -17.92 1.42
CA VAL A 497 1.93 -16.56 1.91
C VAL A 497 1.94 -16.54 3.44
N ASP A 498 2.54 -15.52 4.05
CA ASP A 498 2.66 -15.38 5.51
C ASP A 498 1.92 -14.17 6.09
N ARG A 499 1.49 -13.24 5.24
CA ARG A 499 0.76 -12.04 5.64
C ARG A 499 -0.25 -11.59 4.59
N LEU A 500 -1.32 -10.95 5.04
CA LEU A 500 -2.28 -10.30 4.14
C LEU A 500 -2.62 -8.88 4.58
N SER A 501 -2.89 -8.01 3.62
CA SER A 501 -3.52 -6.70 3.85
C SER A 501 -5.02 -6.77 3.55
N LEU A 502 -5.83 -6.21 4.45
CA LEU A 502 -7.27 -5.99 4.27
C LEU A 502 -7.58 -4.57 3.75
N ASN A 503 -6.61 -3.92 3.11
CA ASN A 503 -6.61 -2.50 2.73
C ASN A 503 -6.70 -1.55 3.95
N PHE A 504 -6.60 -0.24 3.69
CA PHE A 504 -6.53 0.77 4.74
C PHE A 504 -7.83 1.53 4.98
N ALA A 505 -8.08 1.82 6.25
CA ALA A 505 -9.23 2.57 6.73
C ALA A 505 -8.88 4.06 6.81
N VAL A 506 -9.51 4.87 5.96
CA VAL A 506 -9.30 6.33 5.89
C VAL A 506 -9.76 7.00 7.20
N MET A 507 -8.90 7.84 7.75
CA MET A 507 -9.13 8.79 8.87
C MET A 507 -9.34 8.17 10.26
N ARG A 508 -8.75 6.99 10.55
CA ARG A 508 -8.80 6.33 11.86
C ARG A 508 -8.38 7.23 13.04
N ALA A 509 -7.28 7.96 12.93
CA ALA A 509 -6.75 8.79 14.02
C ALA A 509 -7.80 9.78 14.57
N ILE A 510 -8.66 10.33 13.70
CA ILE A 510 -9.72 11.26 14.10
C ILE A 510 -10.88 10.55 14.81
N PHE A 511 -11.14 9.26 14.50
CA PHE A 511 -12.12 8.44 15.20
C PHE A 511 -11.63 8.00 16.59
N GLU A 512 -10.37 7.59 16.74
CA GLU A 512 -9.81 7.17 18.03
C GLU A 512 -9.56 8.35 18.97
N GLU A 513 -8.96 9.45 18.49
CA GLU A 513 -8.66 10.62 19.31
C GLU A 513 -9.92 11.41 19.68
N GLY A 514 -10.92 11.46 18.79
CA GLY A 514 -12.21 12.09 19.04
C GLY A 514 -13.12 11.32 20.02
N ALA A 515 -12.77 10.08 20.37
CA ALA A 515 -13.49 9.24 21.34
C ALA A 515 -12.84 9.22 22.74
N LYS A 516 -11.59 9.66 22.88
CA LYS A 516 -10.86 9.72 24.17
C LYS A 516 -11.40 10.85 25.07
N ILE A 517 -11.47 10.59 26.38
CA ILE A 517 -11.83 11.57 27.40
C ILE A 517 -10.72 12.64 27.45
N GLY A 518 -10.97 13.81 26.87
CA GLY A 518 -9.99 14.90 26.73
C GLY A 518 -9.96 15.59 25.35
N ALA A 519 -10.67 15.08 24.35
CA ALA A 519 -10.69 15.66 23.00
C ALA A 519 -11.20 17.12 23.00
N GLY A 520 -10.43 18.04 22.40
CA GLY A 520 -10.77 19.46 22.28
C GLY A 520 -11.94 19.76 21.33
N PRO A 521 -12.46 21.01 21.31
CA PRO A 521 -13.67 21.37 20.55
C PRO A 521 -13.57 21.13 19.04
N VAL A 522 -12.38 21.38 18.46
CA VAL A 522 -12.12 21.21 17.02
C VAL A 522 -12.18 19.74 16.62
N MET A 523 -11.60 18.84 17.42
CA MET A 523 -11.62 17.39 17.17
C MET A 523 -13.02 16.77 17.28
N ARG A 524 -13.90 17.34 18.13
CA ARG A 524 -15.30 16.95 18.19
C ARG A 524 -16.10 17.43 16.98
N ALA A 525 -15.83 18.64 16.50
CA ALA A 525 -16.48 19.20 15.32
C ALA A 525 -16.06 18.47 14.03
N SER A 526 -14.77 18.14 13.87
CA SER A 526 -14.26 17.34 12.75
C SER A 526 -14.82 15.92 12.78
N ARG A 527 -14.92 15.27 13.95
CA ARG A 527 -15.63 13.99 14.11
C ARG A 527 -17.10 14.10 13.71
N ALA A 528 -17.82 15.14 14.13
CA ALA A 528 -19.23 15.34 13.77
C ALA A 528 -19.42 15.56 12.26
N PHE A 529 -18.52 16.32 11.62
CA PHE A 529 -18.50 16.51 10.18
C PHE A 529 -18.22 15.19 9.44
N LEU A 530 -17.30 14.37 9.94
CA LEU A 530 -17.02 13.04 9.38
C LEU A 530 -18.17 12.06 9.58
N MET A 531 -18.89 12.11 10.70
CA MET A 531 -20.12 11.33 10.91
C MET A 531 -21.27 11.77 9.99
N PHE A 532 -21.29 13.05 9.60
CA PHE A 532 -22.20 13.55 8.59
C PHE A 532 -21.77 13.08 7.18
N ALA A 533 -20.48 13.18 6.86
CA ALA A 533 -19.91 12.73 5.59
C ALA A 533 -19.96 11.20 5.43
N SER A 534 -19.93 10.42 6.52
CA SER A 534 -19.99 8.97 6.50
C SER A 534 -21.36 8.41 6.10
N ARG A 535 -22.41 9.25 6.08
CA ARG A 535 -23.70 8.94 5.44
C ARG A 535 -23.58 8.77 3.92
N TRP A 536 -22.52 9.29 3.31
CA TRP A 536 -22.22 9.18 1.88
C TRP A 536 -20.97 8.34 1.56
N TRP A 537 -20.06 8.17 2.53
CA TRP A 537 -18.83 7.38 2.39
C TRP A 537 -18.68 6.42 3.59
N GLN A 538 -18.90 5.12 3.41
CA GLN A 538 -18.91 4.05 4.44
C GLN A 538 -17.55 3.82 5.17
N LEU A 539 -16.99 4.84 5.82
CA LEU A 539 -15.65 4.80 6.41
C LEU A 539 -15.59 4.07 7.77
N GLU A 540 -16.67 4.15 8.57
CA GLU A 540 -16.73 3.55 9.91
C GLU A 540 -16.90 2.02 9.88
N SER A 541 -17.60 1.50 8.86
CA SER A 541 -17.84 0.05 8.72
C SER A 541 -16.59 -0.71 8.32
N LEU A 542 -15.68 -0.11 7.54
CA LEU A 542 -14.40 -0.70 7.15
C LEU A 542 -13.48 -0.88 8.36
N TYR A 543 -13.33 0.16 9.20
CA TYR A 543 -12.55 0.07 10.42
C TYR A 543 -13.07 -1.04 11.36
N LYS A 544 -14.35 -1.01 11.71
CA LYS A 544 -14.96 -2.01 12.61
C LYS A 544 -14.95 -3.42 12.02
N SER A 545 -15.04 -3.54 10.70
CA SER A 545 -14.95 -4.82 10.02
C SER A 545 -13.53 -5.39 10.07
N ASN A 546 -12.48 -4.57 10.07
CA ASN A 546 -11.11 -5.05 10.09
C ASN A 546 -10.58 -5.24 11.53
N GLU A 547 -10.97 -4.37 12.48
CA GLU A 547 -10.56 -4.41 13.88
C GLU A 547 -10.82 -5.77 14.56
N LYS A 548 -11.90 -6.47 14.15
CA LYS A 548 -12.29 -7.77 14.71
C LYS A 548 -11.29 -8.90 14.46
N TYR A 549 -10.33 -8.72 13.54
CA TYR A 549 -9.28 -9.69 13.22
C TYR A 549 -7.95 -9.42 13.97
N GLU A 550 -7.93 -8.44 14.88
CA GLU A 550 -6.73 -7.98 15.60
C GLU A 550 -5.51 -7.70 14.67
N PRO A 551 -5.67 -6.89 13.61
CA PRO A 551 -4.57 -6.63 12.68
C PRO A 551 -3.50 -5.71 13.29
N ASP A 552 -2.30 -5.80 12.74
CA ASP A 552 -1.27 -4.78 12.86
C ASP A 552 -1.68 -3.57 12.00
N TRP A 553 -1.64 -2.38 12.61
CA TRP A 553 -2.06 -1.15 11.94
C TRP A 553 -0.87 -0.35 11.46
N VAL A 554 -0.77 -0.13 10.15
CA VAL A 554 0.35 0.58 9.51
C VAL A 554 -0.12 1.90 8.90
N PRO A 555 0.49 3.06 9.20
CA PRO A 555 0.00 4.35 8.74
C PRO A 555 0.18 4.53 7.22
N ARG A 556 -0.79 5.21 6.60
CA ARG A 556 -0.81 5.58 5.18
C ARG A 556 -1.03 7.08 5.02
N PHE A 557 -0.38 7.68 4.03
CA PHE A 557 -0.31 9.13 3.85
C PHE A 557 -0.91 9.63 2.53
N LEU A 558 -1.49 10.82 2.57
CA LEU A 558 -1.87 11.63 1.42
C LEU A 558 -0.83 12.74 1.26
N LEU A 559 -0.19 12.80 0.10
CA LEU A 559 0.83 13.79 -0.22
C LEU A 559 0.28 14.81 -1.22
N PHE A 560 0.65 16.08 -1.06
CA PHE A 560 0.20 17.18 -1.93
C PHE A 560 1.22 18.32 -1.95
N GLU A 561 1.29 19.11 -3.03
CA GLU A 561 2.30 20.18 -3.15
C GLU A 561 1.92 21.43 -2.33
N ARG A 562 0.63 21.76 -2.23
CA ARG A 562 0.14 22.96 -1.53
C ARG A 562 -1.18 22.67 -0.84
N SER A 563 -1.35 23.16 0.39
CA SER A 563 -2.57 22.93 1.17
C SER A 563 -3.82 23.55 0.50
N GLY A 564 -3.67 24.56 -0.36
CA GLY A 564 -4.76 25.12 -1.16
C GLY A 564 -5.32 24.19 -2.25
N ASP A 565 -4.60 23.12 -2.61
CA ASP A 565 -5.06 22.13 -3.60
C ASP A 565 -5.84 20.97 -2.95
N LEU A 566 -5.83 20.83 -1.62
CA LEU A 566 -6.47 19.74 -0.88
C LEU A 566 -7.93 19.46 -1.27
N PRO A 567 -8.82 20.47 -1.38
CA PRO A 567 -10.22 20.20 -1.77
C PRO A 567 -10.33 19.56 -3.16
N ARG A 568 -9.47 19.99 -4.09
CA ARG A 568 -9.44 19.48 -5.46
C ARG A 568 -8.83 18.08 -5.50
N VAL A 569 -7.77 17.85 -4.73
CA VAL A 569 -7.15 16.53 -4.54
C VAL A 569 -8.17 15.54 -3.98
N GLY A 570 -8.94 15.93 -2.95
CA GLY A 570 -10.00 15.10 -2.38
C GLY A 570 -11.09 14.72 -3.40
N ILE A 571 -11.56 15.67 -4.22
CA ILE A 571 -12.52 15.38 -5.30
C ILE A 571 -11.89 14.47 -6.36
N ALA A 572 -10.64 14.69 -6.74
CA ALA A 572 -9.94 13.87 -7.72
C ALA A 572 -9.73 12.43 -7.21
N ALA A 573 -9.36 12.27 -5.95
CA ALA A 573 -9.25 10.97 -5.28
C ALA A 573 -10.61 10.25 -5.23
N GLY A 574 -11.68 10.95 -4.85
CA GLY A 574 -13.04 10.37 -4.86
C GLY A 574 -13.51 9.95 -6.26
N LEU A 575 -13.19 10.73 -7.29
CA LEU A 575 -13.46 10.38 -8.69
C LEU A 575 -12.58 9.22 -9.20
N ALA A 576 -11.35 9.11 -8.73
CA ALA A 576 -10.41 8.04 -9.12
C ALA A 576 -10.80 6.71 -8.47
N GLU A 577 -11.14 6.71 -7.18
CA GLU A 577 -11.59 5.52 -6.45
C GLU A 577 -13.02 5.08 -6.82
N GLY A 578 -13.78 5.91 -7.54
CA GLY A 578 -15.17 5.62 -7.93
C GLY A 578 -16.22 5.95 -6.87
N PHE A 579 -15.86 6.72 -5.83
CA PHE A 579 -16.79 7.23 -4.81
C PHE A 579 -17.65 8.41 -5.28
N VAL A 580 -17.29 9.04 -6.40
CA VAL A 580 -18.02 10.18 -6.99
C VAL A 580 -18.36 9.84 -8.44
N GLU A 581 -19.65 9.89 -8.79
CA GLU A 581 -20.09 9.66 -10.16
C GLU A 581 -19.77 10.86 -11.06
N LYS A 582 -19.26 10.59 -12.26
CA LYS A 582 -19.12 11.62 -13.29
C LYS A 582 -20.50 11.92 -13.87
N PRO A 583 -20.93 13.20 -13.99
CA PRO A 583 -22.15 13.54 -14.70
C PRO A 583 -22.09 13.01 -16.13
N ARG A 584 -23.02 12.11 -16.50
CA ARG A 584 -23.14 11.61 -17.87
C ARG A 584 -23.46 12.78 -18.79
N SER A 585 -22.55 13.11 -19.71
CA SER A 585 -22.83 14.13 -20.72
C SER A 585 -23.67 13.52 -21.85
N PRO A 586 -24.81 14.13 -22.23
CA PRO A 586 -25.62 13.68 -23.36
C PRO A 586 -24.90 13.82 -24.72
N PHE A 587 -23.78 14.54 -24.74
CA PHE A 587 -22.93 14.75 -25.93
C PHE A 587 -21.59 14.01 -25.85
N ALA A 588 -21.30 13.31 -24.74
CA ALA A 588 -20.19 12.38 -24.72
C ALA A 588 -20.64 11.13 -25.49
N GLY A 589 -20.27 11.05 -26.76
CA GLY A 589 -20.33 9.79 -27.49
C GLY A 589 -19.71 8.70 -26.63
N ARG A 590 -20.28 7.49 -26.69
CA ARG A 590 -19.71 6.29 -26.05
C ARG A 590 -18.25 6.18 -26.50
N THR A 591 -17.33 6.73 -25.70
CA THR A 591 -15.92 6.43 -25.85
C THR A 591 -15.86 4.98 -25.43
N ARG A 592 -15.85 4.08 -26.41
CA ARG A 592 -15.37 2.71 -26.21
C ARG A 592 -14.08 2.88 -25.42
N GLU A 593 -14.04 2.40 -24.19
CA GLU A 593 -12.80 2.09 -23.48
C GLU A 593 -12.14 0.97 -24.28
N SER A 594 -11.58 1.34 -25.42
CA SER A 594 -10.70 0.47 -26.17
C SER A 594 -9.35 0.56 -25.49
N LEU A 595 -9.15 -0.29 -24.49
CA LEU A 595 -7.83 -0.65 -23.97
C LEU A 595 -7.17 -1.74 -24.82
N ALA A 596 -7.63 -1.96 -26.06
CA ALA A 596 -7.13 -3.01 -26.95
C ALA A 596 -6.69 -2.51 -28.34
N ASP A 597 -7.13 -1.36 -28.84
CA ASP A 597 -6.90 -0.99 -30.25
C ASP A 597 -5.65 -0.13 -30.52
N GLY A 598 -4.63 -0.13 -29.63
CA GLY A 598 -3.53 0.84 -29.73
C GLY A 598 -2.12 0.36 -29.40
N VAL A 599 -1.87 -0.95 -29.22
CA VAL A 599 -0.52 -1.47 -28.96
C VAL A 599 -0.20 -2.55 -29.99
N ASP A 600 0.92 -2.37 -30.72
CA ASP A 600 1.42 -3.32 -31.73
C ASP A 600 1.79 -4.71 -31.14
N VAL A 601 1.81 -4.88 -29.81
CA VAL A 601 2.21 -6.13 -29.12
C VAL A 601 1.40 -6.37 -27.82
N SER A 602 0.91 -7.60 -27.63
CA SER A 602 0.17 -8.01 -26.43
C SER A 602 1.07 -8.08 -25.18
N PRO A 603 0.69 -7.49 -24.03
CA PRO A 603 1.41 -7.62 -22.76
C PRO A 603 1.60 -9.08 -22.34
N VAL A 604 0.61 -9.94 -22.64
CA VAL A 604 0.64 -11.38 -22.37
C VAL A 604 1.79 -12.06 -23.10
N ALA A 605 2.01 -11.70 -24.37
CA ALA A 605 3.07 -12.27 -25.19
C ALA A 605 4.47 -11.83 -24.72
N LEU A 606 4.58 -10.61 -24.18
CA LEU A 606 5.85 -10.08 -23.65
C LEU A 606 6.20 -10.68 -22.28
N TRP A 607 5.20 -10.97 -21.44
CA TRP A 607 5.42 -11.46 -20.07
C TRP A 607 5.91 -12.90 -20.03
N GLY A 608 5.43 -13.78 -20.90
CA GLY A 608 5.74 -15.23 -20.85
C GLY A 608 7.24 -15.55 -20.71
N PRO A 609 8.11 -15.08 -21.63
CA PRO A 609 9.55 -15.33 -21.55
C PRO A 609 10.21 -14.72 -20.31
N VAL A 610 9.74 -13.55 -19.85
CA VAL A 610 10.27 -12.87 -18.67
C VAL A 610 9.90 -13.63 -17.40
N ALA A 611 8.67 -14.12 -17.30
CA ALA A 611 8.19 -14.90 -16.18
C ALA A 611 8.96 -16.23 -16.03
N GLU A 612 9.27 -16.90 -17.13
CA GLU A 612 10.11 -18.12 -17.13
C GLU A 612 11.52 -17.82 -16.60
N GLN A 613 12.14 -16.72 -17.06
CA GLN A 613 13.46 -16.30 -16.57
C GLN A 613 13.47 -15.97 -15.08
N LEU A 614 12.47 -15.24 -14.59
CA LEU A 614 12.35 -14.91 -13.16
C LEU A 614 12.16 -16.18 -12.31
N ALA A 615 11.35 -17.13 -12.77
CA ALA A 615 11.15 -18.41 -12.08
C ALA A 615 12.44 -19.25 -12.03
N GLU A 616 13.23 -19.26 -13.10
CA GLU A 616 14.55 -19.92 -13.11
C GLU A 616 15.53 -19.25 -12.13
N GLN A 617 15.55 -17.92 -12.06
CA GLN A 617 16.37 -17.16 -11.11
C GLN A 617 15.99 -17.46 -9.66
N ASP A 618 14.69 -17.44 -9.33
CA ASP A 618 14.21 -17.77 -7.99
C ASP A 618 14.60 -19.20 -7.60
N ALA A 619 14.45 -20.16 -8.52
CA ALA A 619 14.83 -21.55 -8.29
C ALA A 619 16.35 -21.70 -8.07
N GLU A 620 17.16 -20.94 -8.80
CA GLU A 620 18.61 -20.92 -8.61
C GLU A 620 18.99 -20.29 -7.26
N GLU A 621 18.33 -19.21 -6.83
CA GLU A 621 18.59 -18.57 -5.54
C GLU A 621 18.24 -19.49 -4.37
N VAL A 622 17.10 -20.18 -4.44
CA VAL A 622 16.72 -21.24 -3.48
C VAL A 622 17.77 -22.36 -3.46
N ALA A 623 18.23 -22.80 -4.63
CA ALA A 623 19.27 -23.82 -4.73
C ALA A 623 20.62 -23.33 -4.14
N ILE A 624 21.00 -22.08 -4.37
CA ILE A 624 22.20 -21.47 -3.76
C ILE A 624 22.05 -21.39 -2.25
N ALA A 625 20.89 -20.96 -1.73
CA ALA A 625 20.62 -20.91 -0.31
C ALA A 625 20.71 -22.30 0.33
N ALA A 626 20.17 -23.33 -0.33
CA ALA A 626 20.33 -24.73 0.10
C ALA A 626 21.81 -25.16 0.09
N ARG A 627 22.60 -24.79 -0.92
CA ARG A 627 24.06 -25.07 -0.98
C ARG A 627 24.86 -24.39 0.14
N ARG A 628 24.35 -23.35 0.79
CA ARG A 628 25.00 -22.70 1.95
C ARG A 628 24.84 -23.49 3.25
N LEU A 629 23.93 -24.48 3.32
CA LEU A 629 23.81 -25.34 4.49
C LEU A 629 25.06 -26.24 4.62
N PRO A 630 25.53 -26.55 5.84
CA PRO A 630 26.60 -27.53 6.03
C PRO A 630 26.22 -28.89 5.42
N GLU A 631 27.20 -29.59 4.84
CA GLU A 631 27.00 -30.89 4.17
C GLU A 631 26.28 -31.91 5.06
N GLN A 632 26.59 -31.93 6.37
CA GLN A 632 25.92 -32.81 7.33
C GLN A 632 24.44 -32.52 7.51
N GLU A 633 24.01 -31.25 7.46
CA GLU A 633 22.59 -30.89 7.56
C GLU A 633 21.83 -31.28 6.30
N LEU A 634 22.45 -31.11 5.12
CA LEU A 634 21.85 -31.52 3.84
C LEU A 634 21.59 -33.03 3.81
N VAL A 635 22.59 -33.84 4.17
CA VAL A 635 22.44 -35.31 4.23
C VAL A 635 21.35 -35.71 5.23
N ARG A 636 21.28 -35.06 6.40
CA ARG A 636 20.25 -35.36 7.41
C ARG A 636 18.83 -35.00 6.95
N ARG A 637 18.68 -33.91 6.19
CA ARG A 637 17.40 -33.50 5.58
C ARG A 637 16.99 -34.44 4.45
N GLN A 638 17.92 -34.86 3.61
CA GLN A 638 17.63 -35.87 2.58
C GLN A 638 17.11 -37.17 3.21
N LYS A 639 17.76 -37.66 4.28
CA LYS A 639 17.28 -38.84 5.02
C LYS A 639 15.89 -38.62 5.62
N LEU A 640 15.60 -37.42 6.14
CA LEU A 640 14.28 -37.05 6.66
C LEU A 640 13.20 -37.16 5.58
N ASP A 641 13.48 -36.65 4.39
CA ASP A 641 12.54 -36.66 3.26
C ASP A 641 12.34 -38.09 2.75
N GLU A 642 13.41 -38.88 2.63
CA GLU A 642 13.31 -40.31 2.28
C GLU A 642 12.48 -41.12 3.29
N MET A 643 12.58 -40.81 4.59
CA MET A 643 11.76 -41.46 5.63
C MET A 643 10.27 -41.12 5.43
N ARG A 644 9.95 -39.85 5.14
CA ARG A 644 8.58 -39.39 4.89
C ARG A 644 7.98 -40.01 3.63
N GLU A 645 8.75 -40.09 2.55
CA GLU A 645 8.33 -40.73 1.30
C GLU A 645 7.98 -42.21 1.50
N ARG A 646 8.69 -42.88 2.42
CA ARG A 646 8.41 -44.28 2.82
C ARG A 646 7.28 -44.41 3.84
N GLY A 647 6.64 -43.33 4.24
CA GLY A 647 5.51 -43.31 5.19
C GLY A 647 5.91 -43.43 6.66
N PHE A 648 7.19 -43.25 7.01
CA PHE A 648 7.65 -43.23 8.40
C PHE A 648 7.64 -41.81 8.96
N ASP A 649 7.11 -41.64 10.17
CA ASP A 649 7.17 -40.36 10.88
C ASP A 649 8.53 -40.22 11.61
N PRO A 650 9.40 -39.28 11.20
CA PRO A 650 10.70 -39.05 11.85
C PRO A 650 10.60 -38.38 13.24
N TYR A 651 9.39 -38.02 13.69
CA TYR A 651 9.11 -37.40 14.98
C TYR A 651 8.01 -38.15 15.75
N ALA A 652 8.05 -39.48 15.72
CA ALA A 652 7.07 -40.34 16.37
C ALA A 652 6.98 -40.10 17.89
N VAL A 653 5.80 -39.70 18.35
CA VAL A 653 5.49 -39.38 19.77
C VAL A 653 4.91 -40.56 20.56
N ASP A 654 4.74 -41.72 19.93
CA ASP A 654 4.00 -42.87 20.45
C ASP A 654 4.87 -43.96 21.09
N PHE A 655 6.20 -43.86 21.02
CA PHE A 655 7.08 -44.84 21.64
C PHE A 655 7.01 -44.80 23.17
N GLN A 656 6.37 -45.80 23.76
CA GLN A 656 6.31 -45.97 25.21
C GLN A 656 7.53 -46.76 25.71
N ARG A 657 8.26 -46.16 26.66
CA ARG A 657 9.37 -46.78 27.38
C ARG A 657 8.90 -47.35 28.72
N ASP A 658 9.51 -48.44 29.15
CA ASP A 658 9.15 -49.14 30.39
C ASP A 658 10.18 -48.89 31.50
N ASP A 659 11.43 -48.62 31.13
CA ASP A 659 12.55 -48.45 32.05
C ASP A 659 13.40 -47.22 31.69
N MET A 660 14.11 -46.72 32.70
CA MET A 660 15.17 -45.71 32.56
C MET A 660 16.54 -46.39 32.60
N ILE A 661 17.52 -45.80 31.92
CA ILE A 661 18.85 -46.41 31.77
C ILE A 661 19.58 -46.56 33.12
N GLY A 662 19.52 -45.55 33.99
CA GLY A 662 20.18 -45.58 35.31
C GLY A 662 19.72 -46.75 36.18
N PRO A 663 18.41 -46.92 36.43
CA PRO A 663 17.87 -48.07 37.15
C PRO A 663 18.25 -49.43 36.55
N ILE A 664 18.29 -49.58 35.22
CA ILE A 664 18.78 -50.81 34.59
C ILE A 664 20.24 -51.07 34.98
N ARG A 665 21.08 -50.04 34.92
CA ARG A 665 22.49 -50.17 35.32
C ARG A 665 22.66 -50.56 36.77
N GLU A 666 21.82 -50.06 37.66
CA GLU A 666 21.83 -50.41 39.09
C GLU A 666 21.36 -51.85 39.32
N ARG A 667 20.26 -52.28 38.68
CA ARG A 667 19.71 -53.65 38.78
C ARG A 667 20.69 -54.72 38.30
N PHE A 668 21.52 -54.38 37.32
CA PHE A 668 22.39 -55.31 36.62
C PHE A 668 23.89 -54.97 36.72
N ALA A 669 24.28 -54.25 37.77
CA ALA A 669 25.66 -53.80 37.97
C ALA A 669 26.68 -54.94 38.04
N ASP A 670 26.27 -56.09 38.62
CA ASP A 670 27.14 -57.22 38.95
C ASP A 670 26.99 -58.43 38.01
N LEU A 671 26.55 -58.22 36.76
CA LEU A 671 26.46 -59.29 35.78
C LEU A 671 27.85 -59.74 35.30
N GLU A 672 28.07 -61.06 35.27
CA GLU A 672 29.26 -61.66 34.66
C GLU A 672 29.35 -61.31 33.16
N PRO A 673 30.56 -61.26 32.56
CA PRO A 673 30.73 -61.06 31.12
C PRO A 673 30.03 -62.14 30.28
N ASP A 674 29.50 -61.75 29.10
CA ASP A 674 28.78 -62.62 28.16
C ASP A 674 27.49 -63.26 28.74
N ALA A 675 26.90 -62.63 29.76
CA ALA A 675 25.65 -63.07 30.39
C ALA A 675 24.42 -62.56 29.63
N ARG A 676 23.40 -63.42 29.52
CA ARG A 676 22.06 -63.09 29.03
C ARG A 676 21.06 -63.20 30.18
N THR A 677 20.34 -62.12 30.48
CA THR A 677 19.46 -62.07 31.66
C THR A 677 18.08 -62.70 31.44
N GLY A 678 17.63 -62.83 30.19
CA GLY A 678 16.22 -63.17 29.91
C GLY A 678 15.29 -61.95 29.90
N GLU A 679 15.72 -60.80 30.42
CA GLU A 679 14.85 -59.65 30.67
C GLU A 679 14.84 -58.68 29.48
N THR A 680 13.65 -58.43 28.95
CA THR A 680 13.44 -57.48 27.84
C THR A 680 13.05 -56.12 28.40
N VAL A 681 13.70 -55.07 27.93
CA VAL A 681 13.46 -53.68 28.32
C VAL A 681 13.12 -52.82 27.10
N ARG A 682 12.29 -51.79 27.32
CA ARG A 682 12.00 -50.73 26.36
C ARG A 682 12.63 -49.43 26.85
N ILE A 683 13.66 -48.95 26.17
CA ILE A 683 14.39 -47.73 26.52
C ILE A 683 14.31 -46.69 25.40
N ALA A 684 14.39 -45.41 25.76
CA ALA A 684 14.48 -44.32 24.79
C ALA A 684 15.59 -43.37 25.21
N GLY A 685 16.37 -42.91 24.24
CA GLY A 685 17.46 -41.97 24.49
C GLY A 685 18.14 -41.46 23.24
N ARG A 686 19.06 -40.53 23.43
CA ARG A 686 19.82 -39.90 22.35
C ARG A 686 21.05 -40.74 21.98
N VAL A 687 21.28 -40.92 20.69
CA VAL A 687 22.47 -41.62 20.18
C VAL A 687 23.69 -40.71 20.34
N MET A 688 24.55 -41.04 21.29
CA MET A 688 25.77 -40.27 21.60
C MET A 688 27.00 -40.82 20.88
N LEU A 689 26.99 -42.11 20.55
CA LEU A 689 28.00 -42.79 19.73
C LEU A 689 27.30 -43.83 18.86
N ASN A 690 27.78 -44.02 17.64
CA ASN A 690 27.28 -45.06 16.73
C ASN A 690 28.48 -45.68 16.01
N ARG A 691 28.75 -46.96 16.27
CA ARG A 691 29.87 -47.72 15.67
C ARG A 691 29.32 -48.89 14.87
N ILE A 692 29.48 -48.81 13.55
CA ILE A 692 28.95 -49.79 12.60
C ILE A 692 30.08 -50.74 12.19
N THR A 693 29.89 -52.05 12.36
CA THR A 693 30.88 -53.09 12.02
C THR A 693 30.22 -54.27 11.31
N GLY A 694 30.04 -54.17 9.98
CA GLY A 694 29.51 -55.26 9.15
C GLY A 694 28.14 -55.79 9.61
N LYS A 695 28.14 -56.93 10.31
CA LYS A 695 26.95 -57.62 10.84
C LYS A 695 26.52 -57.18 12.26
N LEU A 696 27.24 -56.24 12.86
CA LEU A 696 27.03 -55.75 14.23
C LEU A 696 27.08 -54.22 14.26
N VAL A 697 26.25 -53.63 15.12
CA VAL A 697 26.27 -52.21 15.45
C VAL A 697 26.30 -52.05 16.96
N PHE A 698 27.17 -51.17 17.43
CA PHE A 698 27.25 -50.75 18.82
C PHE A 698 26.95 -49.26 18.91
N ALA A 699 25.84 -48.91 19.53
CA ALA A 699 25.45 -47.53 19.76
C ALA A 699 25.45 -47.22 21.26
N GLN A 700 25.86 -46.02 21.65
CA GLN A 700 25.69 -45.55 23.02
C GLN A 700 24.45 -44.67 23.06
N VAL A 701 23.43 -45.12 23.76
CA VAL A 701 22.17 -44.38 23.94
C VAL A 701 22.17 -43.76 25.33
N LYS A 702 21.76 -42.50 25.41
CA LYS A 702 21.78 -41.70 26.64
C LYS A 702 20.41 -41.10 26.93
N ASP A 703 19.95 -41.28 28.16
CA ASP A 703 18.76 -40.61 28.71
C ASP A 703 19.17 -39.67 29.85
N TRP A 704 18.19 -39.19 30.61
CA TRP A 704 18.43 -38.26 31.72
C TRP A 704 19.06 -38.91 32.97
N THR A 705 19.09 -40.23 33.05
CA THR A 705 19.58 -41.01 34.19
C THR A 705 20.93 -41.67 33.93
N GLY A 706 21.30 -41.88 32.66
CA GLY A 706 22.59 -42.46 32.33
C GLY A 706 22.74 -42.81 30.86
N GLN A 707 23.76 -43.62 30.58
CA GLN A 707 24.06 -44.13 29.24
C GLN A 707 24.23 -45.65 29.26
N ILE A 708 23.76 -46.32 28.21
CA ILE A 708 23.87 -47.76 28.03
C ILE A 708 24.27 -48.07 26.58
N GLN A 709 24.97 -49.19 26.39
CA GLN A 709 25.25 -49.68 25.06
C GLN A 709 24.00 -50.37 24.50
N VAL A 710 23.67 -50.08 23.25
CA VAL A 710 22.69 -50.83 22.45
C VAL A 710 23.47 -51.61 21.40
N MET A 711 23.23 -52.91 21.35
CA MET A 711 23.84 -53.81 20.39
C MET A 711 22.78 -54.29 19.41
N LEU A 712 22.97 -54.02 18.12
CA LEU A 712 22.16 -54.59 17.05
C LEU A 712 23.00 -55.62 16.32
N SER A 713 22.48 -56.83 16.14
CA SER A 713 23.17 -57.89 15.39
C SER A 713 22.27 -58.43 14.30
N LEU A 714 22.86 -58.78 13.16
CA LEU A 714 22.12 -59.36 12.03
C LEU A 714 21.29 -60.58 12.43
N ALA A 715 21.80 -61.39 13.38
CA ALA A 715 21.12 -62.59 13.85
C ALA A 715 19.82 -62.30 14.64
N GLU A 716 19.71 -61.13 15.27
CA GLU A 716 18.60 -60.78 16.16
C GLU A 716 17.59 -59.84 15.48
N VAL A 717 18.04 -58.83 14.73
CA VAL A 717 17.14 -57.82 14.10
C VAL A 717 16.85 -58.09 12.62
N GLY A 718 17.59 -58.99 11.97
CA GLY A 718 17.50 -59.23 10.53
C GLY A 718 18.19 -58.15 9.67
N GLN A 719 18.27 -58.41 8.35
CA GLN A 719 19.03 -57.56 7.41
C GLN A 719 18.38 -56.18 7.22
N GLU A 720 17.06 -56.15 7.05
CA GLU A 720 16.30 -54.92 6.77
C GLU A 720 16.44 -53.88 7.89
N VAL A 721 16.22 -54.30 9.15
CA VAL A 721 16.34 -53.42 10.32
C VAL A 721 17.78 -52.96 10.51
N LEU A 722 18.76 -53.84 10.31
CA LEU A 722 20.17 -53.49 10.45
C LEU A 722 20.60 -52.45 9.42
N ASP A 723 20.16 -52.58 8.17
CA ASP A 723 20.46 -51.61 7.11
C ASP A 723 19.72 -50.28 7.32
N ARG A 724 18.47 -50.34 7.80
CA ARG A 724 17.72 -49.15 8.22
C ARG A 724 18.48 -48.35 9.29
N TRP A 725 18.99 -49.02 10.33
CA TRP A 725 19.80 -48.34 11.35
C TRP A 725 21.03 -47.65 10.74
N LYS A 726 21.76 -48.36 9.88
CA LYS A 726 23.00 -47.83 9.27
C LYS A 726 22.75 -46.63 8.37
N HIS A 727 21.62 -46.61 7.67
CA HIS A 727 21.27 -45.53 6.74
C HIS A 727 20.66 -44.33 7.47
N GLU A 728 19.71 -44.55 8.38
CA GLU A 728 18.84 -43.49 8.91
C GLU A 728 19.34 -42.87 10.23
N VAL A 729 20.05 -43.64 11.08
CA VAL A 729 20.40 -43.20 12.44
C VAL A 729 21.74 -42.47 12.47
N ASP A 730 21.70 -41.19 12.81
CA ASP A 730 22.85 -40.31 12.98
C ASP A 730 23.10 -39.96 14.47
N LEU A 731 24.29 -39.42 14.76
CA LEU A 731 24.59 -38.88 16.09
C LEU A 731 23.64 -37.74 16.45
N GLY A 732 23.11 -37.79 17.66
CA GLY A 732 22.14 -36.84 18.17
C GLY A 732 20.68 -37.21 17.89
N ASP A 733 20.39 -38.22 17.06
CA ASP A 733 19.03 -38.72 16.91
C ASP A 733 18.51 -39.32 18.22
N HIS A 734 17.21 -39.20 18.45
CA HIS A 734 16.54 -39.85 19.57
C HIS A 734 15.92 -41.15 19.10
N VAL A 735 16.23 -42.26 19.75
CA VAL A 735 15.79 -43.61 19.36
C VAL A 735 15.10 -44.30 20.51
N GLY A 736 14.04 -45.04 20.19
CA GLY A 736 13.42 -46.03 21.06
C GLY A 736 13.93 -47.42 20.70
N VAL A 737 14.31 -48.22 21.68
CA VAL A 737 14.89 -49.56 21.49
C VAL A 737 14.17 -50.55 22.40
N VAL A 738 13.82 -51.71 21.84
CA VAL A 738 13.30 -52.87 22.56
C VAL A 738 14.33 -53.98 22.45
N GLY A 739 14.71 -54.59 23.57
CA GLY A 739 15.71 -55.64 23.55
C GLY A 739 16.03 -56.26 24.89
N GLN A 740 16.83 -57.33 24.86
CA GLN A 740 17.22 -58.07 26.06
C GLN A 740 18.41 -57.40 26.75
N VAL A 741 18.39 -57.30 28.08
CA VAL A 741 19.56 -56.87 28.86
C VAL A 741 20.60 -57.98 28.88
N ILE A 742 21.81 -57.66 28.45
CA ILE A 742 22.94 -58.59 28.39
C ILE A 742 24.22 -57.89 28.85
N THR A 743 25.29 -58.64 29.06
CA THR A 743 26.65 -58.10 29.05
C THR A 743 27.35 -58.54 27.77
N SER A 744 28.12 -57.64 27.16
CA SER A 744 28.97 -58.02 26.05
C SER A 744 30.09 -58.96 26.51
N LYS A 745 30.82 -59.57 25.56
CA LYS A 745 32.02 -60.36 25.84
C LYS A 745 33.11 -59.62 26.62
N ARG A 746 33.07 -58.28 26.62
CA ARG A 746 33.99 -57.41 27.37
C ARG A 746 33.45 -57.01 28.74
N GLY A 747 32.29 -57.54 29.14
CA GLY A 747 31.61 -57.19 30.39
C GLY A 747 30.79 -55.89 30.33
N GLU A 748 30.70 -55.21 29.19
CA GLU A 748 29.91 -53.98 29.09
C GLU A 748 28.41 -54.27 29.05
N LEU A 749 27.65 -53.74 30.01
CA LEU A 749 26.20 -53.84 30.08
C LEU A 749 25.56 -53.22 28.83
N SER A 750 24.74 -54.02 28.14
CA SER A 750 24.15 -53.68 26.85
C SER A 750 22.69 -54.12 26.75
N VAL A 751 21.93 -53.45 25.89
CA VAL A 751 20.61 -53.93 25.43
C VAL A 751 20.81 -54.52 24.04
N LEU A 752 20.61 -55.83 23.91
CA LEU A 752 20.59 -56.52 22.61
C LEU A 752 19.24 -56.25 21.95
N ALA A 753 19.22 -55.33 21.01
CA ALA A 753 18.01 -54.87 20.36
C ALA A 753 17.39 -55.96 19.50
N THR A 754 16.07 -56.11 19.60
CA THR A 754 15.22 -56.83 18.66
C THR A 754 14.52 -55.86 17.70
N GLU A 755 14.19 -54.66 18.20
CA GLU A 755 13.50 -53.62 17.44
C GLU A 755 14.01 -52.22 17.80
N PHE A 756 13.93 -51.29 16.85
CA PHE A 756 14.16 -49.87 17.11
C PHE A 756 13.23 -48.99 16.27
N THR A 757 12.98 -47.79 16.79
CA THR A 757 12.32 -46.69 16.07
C THR A 757 13.05 -45.36 16.32
N ILE A 758 13.02 -44.46 15.35
CA ILE A 758 13.47 -43.07 15.54
C ILE A 758 12.29 -42.30 16.13
N THR A 759 12.50 -41.68 17.28
CA THR A 759 11.48 -40.86 17.97
C THR A 759 11.69 -39.36 17.73
N SER A 760 12.90 -38.96 17.31
CA SER A 760 13.18 -37.59 16.87
C SER A 760 14.44 -37.54 16.03
N LYS A 761 14.30 -37.15 14.75
CA LYS A 761 15.44 -36.89 13.85
C LYS A 761 16.14 -35.58 14.22
N CYS A 762 17.45 -35.63 14.34
CA CYS A 762 18.32 -34.51 14.61
C CYS A 762 18.86 -33.95 13.30
N LEU A 763 18.42 -32.76 12.90
CA LEU A 763 18.86 -32.11 11.65
C LEU A 763 20.15 -31.31 11.82
N VAL A 764 20.37 -30.74 13.01
CA VAL A 764 21.56 -29.97 13.35
C VAL A 764 22.54 -30.89 14.08
N PRO A 765 23.76 -31.10 13.57
CA PRO A 765 24.72 -32.00 14.21
C PRO A 765 25.10 -31.51 15.61
N LEU A 766 25.30 -32.45 16.53
CA LEU A 766 25.82 -32.13 17.86
C LEU A 766 27.28 -31.64 17.73
N PRO A 767 27.70 -30.64 18.53
CA PRO A 767 29.11 -30.24 18.58
C PRO A 767 29.98 -31.38 19.11
N ASP A 768 31.27 -31.36 18.75
CA ASP A 768 32.22 -32.40 19.12
C ASP A 768 32.24 -32.62 20.65
N LYS A 769 32.12 -33.88 21.08
CA LYS A 769 32.12 -34.32 22.48
C LYS A 769 33.38 -33.89 23.24
N HIS A 770 34.51 -33.73 22.55
CA HIS A 770 35.79 -33.35 23.15
C HIS A 770 36.04 -31.83 23.17
N ALA A 771 35.55 -31.11 22.17
CA ALA A 771 35.67 -29.65 22.13
C ALA A 771 34.59 -28.95 22.97
N GLY A 772 33.38 -29.53 23.02
CA GLY A 772 32.22 -28.98 23.73
C GLY A 772 31.83 -27.56 23.29
N LEU A 773 30.77 -27.03 23.90
CA LEU A 773 30.56 -25.58 23.94
C LEU A 773 31.45 -25.07 25.09
N THR A 774 32.70 -24.71 24.80
CA THR A 774 33.65 -24.18 25.82
C THR A 774 33.41 -22.70 26.09
N ASP A 775 32.98 -21.95 25.08
CA ASP A 775 32.63 -20.54 25.20
C ASP A 775 31.42 -20.32 26.15
N PRO A 776 31.60 -19.60 27.27
CA PRO A 776 30.52 -19.27 28.20
C PRO A 776 29.33 -18.57 27.56
N GLU A 777 29.56 -17.76 26.52
CA GLU A 777 28.48 -17.04 25.85
C GLU A 777 27.66 -18.00 24.98
N ALA A 778 28.33 -18.83 24.16
CA ALA A 778 27.69 -19.88 23.38
C ALA A 778 26.90 -20.89 24.25
N ARG A 779 27.41 -21.29 25.42
CA ARG A 779 26.69 -22.15 26.39
C ARG A 779 25.41 -21.51 26.93
N THR A 780 25.41 -20.18 27.06
CA THR A 780 24.25 -19.43 27.53
C THR A 780 23.21 -19.28 26.42
N ARG A 781 23.65 -19.03 25.18
CA ARG A 781 22.78 -18.88 24.00
C ARG A 781 22.19 -20.22 23.54
N GLN A 782 22.96 -21.30 23.60
CA GLN A 782 22.59 -22.64 23.15
C GLN A 782 22.47 -23.61 24.34
N ARG A 783 21.72 -23.20 25.36
CA ARG A 783 21.60 -23.96 26.62
C ARG A 783 21.10 -25.39 26.41
N TYR A 784 20.16 -25.61 25.49
CA TYR A 784 19.67 -26.93 25.11
C TYR A 784 20.80 -27.87 24.62
N VAL A 785 21.76 -27.36 23.83
CA VAL A 785 22.91 -28.15 23.38
C VAL A 785 23.87 -28.45 24.53
N ASP A 786 24.15 -27.45 25.38
CA ASP A 786 25.01 -27.63 26.56
C ASP A 786 24.43 -28.69 27.52
N LEU A 787 23.11 -28.70 27.74
CA LEU A 787 22.43 -29.71 28.54
C LEU A 787 22.41 -31.10 27.88
N ILE A 788 22.61 -31.23 26.57
CA ILE A 788 22.74 -32.52 25.90
C ILE A 788 24.17 -33.05 26.06
N VAL A 789 25.19 -32.21 25.82
CA VAL A 789 26.58 -32.66 25.68
C VAL A 789 27.32 -32.68 27.02
N ASN A 790 26.99 -31.78 27.96
CA ASN A 790 27.72 -31.60 29.22
C ASN A 790 26.96 -32.14 30.45
N ASP A 791 27.48 -33.21 31.05
CA ASP A 791 26.89 -33.82 32.25
C ASP A 791 26.91 -32.90 33.47
N SER A 792 27.99 -32.14 33.68
CA SER A 792 28.09 -31.20 34.80
C SER A 792 27.04 -30.08 34.72
N SER A 793 26.67 -29.65 33.50
CA SER A 793 25.60 -28.67 33.30
C SER A 793 24.23 -29.24 33.70
N ARG A 794 23.96 -30.51 33.38
CA ARG A 794 22.72 -31.20 33.81
C ARG A 794 22.68 -31.40 35.31
N GLU A 795 23.76 -31.91 35.90
CA GLU A 795 23.87 -32.11 37.35
C GLU A 795 23.68 -30.79 38.09
N MET A 796 24.29 -29.70 37.63
CA MET A 796 24.08 -28.37 38.21
C MET A 796 22.60 -27.94 38.18
N VAL A 797 21.87 -28.21 37.10
CA VAL A 797 20.43 -27.92 37.02
C VAL A 797 19.64 -28.77 38.02
N GLN A 798 19.95 -30.06 38.13
CA GLN A 798 19.34 -30.96 39.11
C GLN A 798 19.64 -30.52 40.55
N VAL A 799 20.90 -30.23 40.88
CA VAL A 799 21.33 -29.76 42.21
C VAL A 799 20.64 -28.46 42.57
N ARG A 800 20.56 -27.50 41.63
CA ARG A 800 19.84 -26.24 41.85
C ARG A 800 18.36 -26.48 42.13
N SER A 801 17.71 -27.35 41.35
CA SER A 801 16.30 -27.69 41.57
C SER A 801 16.09 -28.34 42.94
N THR A 802 16.95 -29.29 43.32
CA THR A 802 16.92 -29.96 44.62
C THR A 802 17.17 -28.99 45.77
N ALA A 803 18.11 -28.05 45.65
CA ALA A 803 18.38 -27.03 46.66
C ALA A 803 17.19 -26.08 46.85
N ILE A 804 16.57 -25.62 45.76
CA ILE A 804 15.36 -24.78 45.82
C ILE A 804 14.21 -25.57 46.46
N ARG A 805 14.02 -26.84 46.09
CA ARG A 805 13.01 -27.70 46.70
C ARG A 805 13.24 -27.85 48.21
N ALA A 806 14.45 -28.19 48.63
CA ALA A 806 14.80 -28.34 50.04
C ALA A 806 14.60 -27.04 50.84
N LEU A 807 14.94 -25.88 50.26
CA LEU A 807 14.68 -24.58 50.87
C LEU A 807 13.17 -24.34 51.04
N ARG A 808 12.37 -24.59 50.00
CA ARG A 808 10.90 -24.43 50.03
C ARG A 808 10.28 -25.36 51.07
N GLU A 809 10.65 -26.63 51.07
CA GLU A 809 10.19 -27.61 52.07
C GLU A 809 10.56 -27.19 53.50
N SER A 810 11.78 -26.70 53.71
CA SER A 810 12.23 -26.23 55.02
C SER A 810 11.43 -25.01 55.51
N LEU A 811 11.23 -24.00 54.65
CA LEU A 811 10.45 -22.81 54.99
C LEU A 811 8.99 -23.16 55.23
N TRP A 812 8.40 -24.00 54.38
CA TRP A 812 7.04 -24.48 54.54
C TRP A 812 6.86 -25.20 55.87
N SER A 813 7.78 -26.10 56.24
CA SER A 813 7.75 -26.82 57.53
C SER A 813 7.82 -25.90 58.76
N ARG A 814 8.33 -24.68 58.59
CA ARG A 814 8.44 -23.65 59.65
C ARG A 814 7.27 -22.66 59.67
N GLY A 815 6.23 -22.90 58.87
CA GLY A 815 5.03 -22.06 58.83
C GLY A 815 5.14 -20.82 57.93
N PHE A 816 6.14 -20.75 57.05
CA PHE A 816 6.21 -19.69 56.03
C PHE A 816 5.23 -19.97 54.89
N LEU A 817 4.58 -18.90 54.40
CA LEU A 817 3.69 -18.95 53.24
C LEU A 817 4.45 -18.52 51.98
N GLU A 818 4.40 -19.34 50.94
CA GLU A 818 4.96 -19.00 49.63
C GLU A 818 4.01 -18.08 48.85
N VAL A 819 4.53 -16.99 48.29
CA VAL A 819 3.77 -16.00 47.51
C VAL A 819 4.46 -15.80 46.16
N ASP A 820 3.71 -15.97 45.07
CA ASP A 820 4.22 -15.64 43.72
C ASP A 820 3.97 -14.15 43.44
N THR A 821 5.01 -13.46 42.96
CA THR A 821 4.93 -12.04 42.60
C THR A 821 4.96 -11.87 41.09
N PRO A 822 4.31 -10.83 40.53
CA PRO A 822 4.40 -10.56 39.10
C PRO A 822 5.86 -10.33 38.68
N MET A 823 6.30 -11.01 37.62
CA MET A 823 7.68 -10.91 37.10
C MET A 823 7.67 -10.38 35.67
N LEU A 824 8.66 -9.55 35.32
CA LEU A 824 8.88 -9.10 33.93
C LEU A 824 9.89 -10.00 33.21
N GLN A 825 9.69 -10.24 31.92
CA GLN A 825 10.54 -11.03 31.05
C GLN A 825 10.84 -10.27 29.75
N THR A 826 11.97 -10.56 29.12
CA THR A 826 12.37 -9.95 27.83
C THR A 826 11.67 -10.57 26.63
N VAL A 827 11.09 -11.76 26.80
CA VAL A 827 10.40 -12.51 25.76
C VAL A 827 8.95 -12.70 26.18
N HIS A 828 8.03 -12.43 25.27
CA HIS A 828 6.62 -12.67 25.46
C HIS A 828 6.32 -14.18 25.40
N GLY A 829 5.97 -14.79 26.54
CA GLY A 829 5.55 -16.19 26.62
C GLY A 829 4.05 -16.35 26.89
N GLY A 830 3.43 -17.37 26.27
CA GLY A 830 2.02 -17.71 26.41
C GLY A 830 1.28 -17.55 25.08
N ALA A 831 1.03 -18.68 24.40
CA ALA A 831 0.52 -18.76 23.03
C ALA A 831 -0.47 -17.64 22.62
N ASN A 832 -1.65 -17.62 23.25
CA ASN A 832 -2.78 -16.78 22.82
C ASN A 832 -3.12 -15.65 23.82
N ALA A 833 -2.21 -15.30 24.74
CA ALA A 833 -2.49 -14.31 25.78
C ALA A 833 -1.92 -12.94 25.41
N ARG A 834 -2.77 -11.90 25.30
CA ARG A 834 -2.31 -10.53 25.02
C ARG A 834 -1.28 -10.06 26.08
N PRO A 835 -0.04 -9.72 25.68
CA PRO A 835 0.99 -9.30 26.63
C PRO A 835 0.63 -7.99 27.33
N PHE A 836 0.96 -7.89 28.62
CA PHE A 836 1.26 -6.60 29.23
C PHE A 836 2.67 -6.20 28.82
N ILE A 837 2.80 -5.09 28.09
CA ILE A 837 4.06 -4.55 27.57
C ILE A 837 4.47 -3.33 28.40
N THR A 838 5.72 -3.27 28.79
CA THR A 838 6.35 -2.09 29.42
C THR A 838 7.75 -1.87 28.83
N HIS A 839 8.40 -0.79 29.23
CA HIS A 839 9.72 -0.39 28.73
C HIS A 839 10.69 -0.21 29.89
N ILE A 840 11.88 -0.82 29.81
CA ILE A 840 12.96 -0.60 30.79
C ILE A 840 13.96 0.42 30.25
N ASN A 841 13.90 1.63 30.79
CA ASN A 841 14.68 2.78 30.30
C ASN A 841 16.21 2.58 30.40
N ALA A 842 16.70 1.79 31.37
CA ALA A 842 18.13 1.58 31.58
C ALA A 842 18.82 0.82 30.41
N TYR A 843 18.06 0.01 29.67
CA TYR A 843 18.57 -0.80 28.56
C TYR A 843 17.84 -0.53 27.25
N ASP A 844 16.97 0.49 27.24
CA ASP A 844 16.15 0.87 26.08
C ASP A 844 15.47 -0.33 25.41
N MET A 845 14.83 -1.19 26.21
CA MET A 845 14.23 -2.43 25.72
C MET A 845 12.80 -2.65 26.23
N ARG A 846 12.02 -3.36 25.42
CA ARG A 846 10.67 -3.79 25.80
C ARG A 846 10.73 -4.96 26.78
N MET A 847 9.83 -4.94 27.76
CA MET A 847 9.64 -5.98 28.76
C MET A 847 8.18 -6.39 28.80
N TYR A 848 7.92 -7.65 29.14
CA TYR A 848 6.60 -8.27 29.15
C TYR A 848 6.29 -8.85 30.52
N LEU A 849 5.05 -8.80 30.97
CA LEU A 849 4.64 -9.54 32.17
C LEU A 849 4.70 -11.06 31.90
N ARG A 850 5.30 -11.81 32.82
CA ARG A 850 5.39 -13.27 32.77
C ARG A 850 4.00 -13.89 32.88
N ILE A 851 3.46 -14.37 31.74
CA ILE A 851 2.20 -15.12 31.68
C ILE A 851 2.47 -16.62 31.72
N ALA A 852 3.48 -17.10 30.98
CA ALA A 852 3.91 -18.50 31.01
C ALA A 852 5.43 -18.63 30.87
N PRO A 853 6.08 -19.59 31.55
CA PRO A 853 7.52 -19.85 31.42
C PRO A 853 7.88 -20.67 30.16
N GLU A 854 6.90 -21.06 29.34
CA GLU A 854 7.03 -22.06 28.28
C GLU A 854 8.21 -21.82 27.33
N LEU A 855 8.40 -20.59 26.83
CA LEU A 855 9.49 -20.30 25.89
C LEU A 855 10.88 -20.49 26.51
N PHE A 856 11.04 -20.16 27.78
CA PHE A 856 12.29 -20.41 28.50
C PHE A 856 12.47 -21.89 28.79
N LEU A 857 11.37 -22.61 29.07
CA LEU A 857 11.39 -24.07 29.24
C LEU A 857 11.73 -24.81 27.95
N LYS A 858 11.24 -24.35 26.79
CA LYS A 858 11.57 -24.91 25.46
C LYS A 858 13.04 -24.76 25.07
N ARG A 859 13.77 -23.84 25.72
CA ARG A 859 15.22 -23.64 25.53
C ARG A 859 16.09 -24.52 26.44
N LEU A 860 15.48 -25.23 27.40
CA LEU A 860 16.11 -26.25 28.24
C LEU A 860 15.85 -27.63 27.62
#